data_AF-A0A967T8P3-F1
#
_entry.id   AF-A0A967T8P3-F1
#
_cell.length_a   1.000
_cell.length_b   1.000
_cell.length_c   1.000
_cell.angle_alpha   90.00
_cell.angle_beta   90.00
_cell.angle_gamma   90.00
#
_symmetry.space_group_name_H-M   'P 1'
#
loop_
_entity.id
_entity.type
_entity.pdbx_description
1 polymer ?
#
loop_
_entity_poly.entity_id
_entity_poly.type
_entity_poly.pdbx_seq_one_letter_code
_entity_poly.pdbx_strand_id
1 'polypeptide(L)'
;MSEYFPGDTIRVQATATNEGESEGVQYLWELLTSSAAKLMHADSSIAFFIPMTSGEFVLSVRTIVNGDSSQPAVLNIIVNARDTTGTPVAFITVSDSVATLGESVTLDGSESHDPENDPLTYKWESLNGGRLSNIDSAMVVFTAEQAGTYIVTLTVSDDVNESPVASVKIRFVAGSPPVIVMAAYDSVLQVNDSVTLDASQSFDPDGHEITFHWRRLNGGMLTSTDQAVTSFKSSQPGDFVILLKVDDQFGLSSTREIRIFVRDSQSPELPTACIVEPDLTTRVSEPVWLDGSCSTDPTGGLLTYQWQAVDGGTVIPIDSVRTRFVVDKAGTYVISLVVNNGRHSSAPALARVEVMPNRPPVAVAGDDQTLRFGSTATLDGTTSFDPEEEELSFKWTALNGGAIEVPSASVTTFSADRPGTYTISLVVNDGLEDSDPDLVNITFTPNQPPVADAGDDDTTFVNQPVTLDGTDSHDPEDDPLTYLWQSLEGGTLTKPEQAITSFEASEAMTYTLSLKVFDGFDWSNPDFLNITVVDTIPPGKTPVADAGPDTTYLLGETETITLDGSGSTDPDGKPLQFYWKSAETNPSNIDPDDVMRPTFPLPIPGRYVFILTVFNGSNYSKPDQVVITIENPDVFVSKTRRLSVNVFRTIAEGLDFAQPGDLILIESGTYNETVDNFKDDIILLGLNPANTIVDGDPSGSTFFLNGVGGVTIRKLTIRDGGRLDPNQIDVAGISCFQSNDITILGNKITENRGDGIRLVSSENIMIEDNDITSNDFNGIRSSSSSYEVRNNRLIENSDPANSSQIGAISIESVGGSASSFTVVIQDNEFTSNFVHHIQVATNSVITIASNTFNSGGTGIFTTSNSGADLTVGDNHFEGTFASVIFCQDNTTLSIENNIFDNMNVSNDNKAIDLINCTGEIFENRISEYPVGILLFSSAMNIFNNTLSNNDIGIKITGDDDCPTIENNTFVGNGTDIDYSMTACPQTGN
;
A
#
# COMPACT_ATOMS: atom_id res chain seq x y z
N MET A 1 32.41 -41.33 -29.36
CA MET A 1 33.82 -41.22 -28.91
C MET A 1 33.72 -40.81 -27.46
N SER A 2 34.16 -41.64 -26.53
CA SER A 2 34.24 -41.25 -25.12
C SER A 2 35.30 -40.16 -25.01
N GLU A 3 34.92 -39.02 -24.42
CA GLU A 3 35.87 -37.97 -24.04
C GLU A 3 36.58 -38.40 -22.77
N TYR A 4 37.89 -38.20 -22.72
CA TYR A 4 38.73 -38.54 -21.57
C TYR A 4 39.44 -37.29 -21.08
N PHE A 5 39.59 -37.17 -19.76
CA PHE A 5 40.24 -36.05 -19.10
C PHE A 5 41.44 -36.52 -18.26
N PRO A 6 42.38 -35.62 -17.90
CA PRO A 6 43.50 -35.97 -17.04
C PRO A 6 43.00 -36.54 -15.70
N GLY A 7 43.57 -37.68 -15.27
CA GLY A 7 43.19 -38.40 -14.05
C GLY A 7 42.24 -39.58 -14.28
N ASP A 8 41.57 -39.66 -15.42
CA ASP A 8 40.63 -40.74 -15.73
C ASP A 8 41.33 -42.11 -15.80
N THR A 9 40.66 -43.16 -15.32
CA THR A 9 41.16 -44.54 -15.48
C THR A 9 40.54 -45.19 -16.71
N ILE A 10 41.35 -45.30 -17.77
CA ILE A 10 40.91 -45.79 -19.08
C ILE A 10 41.26 -47.28 -19.19
N ARG A 11 40.25 -48.15 -19.33
CA ARG A 11 40.43 -49.59 -19.55
C ARG A 11 40.65 -49.87 -21.03
N VAL A 12 41.82 -50.38 -21.38
CA VAL A 12 42.15 -50.84 -22.74
C VAL A 12 42.27 -52.35 -22.79
N GLN A 13 41.84 -52.96 -23.88
CA GLN A 13 41.82 -54.41 -24.05
C GLN A 13 42.35 -54.82 -25.42
N ALA A 14 43.16 -55.88 -25.46
CA ALA A 14 43.67 -56.50 -26.68
C ALA A 14 43.29 -57.98 -26.73
N THR A 15 43.12 -58.48 -27.95
CA THR A 15 42.76 -59.87 -28.23
C THR A 15 43.65 -60.42 -29.34
N ALA A 16 44.29 -61.56 -29.11
CA ALA A 16 45.03 -62.30 -30.14
C ALA A 16 44.08 -63.15 -30.99
N THR A 17 44.27 -63.20 -32.31
CA THR A 17 43.32 -63.80 -33.28
C THR A 17 43.74 -65.17 -33.84
N ASN A 18 44.85 -65.78 -33.39
CA ASN A 18 45.22 -67.14 -33.82
C ASN A 18 44.61 -68.19 -32.91
N GLU A 19 43.61 -68.91 -33.44
CA GLU A 19 42.92 -70.04 -32.80
C GLU A 19 43.79 -71.31 -32.81
N GLY A 20 44.52 -71.52 -31.74
CA GLY A 20 45.25 -72.76 -31.47
C GLY A 20 46.32 -72.52 -30.42
N GLU A 21 46.04 -72.92 -29.18
CA GLU A 21 46.81 -72.68 -27.94
C GLU A 21 46.47 -71.35 -27.23
N SER A 22 45.35 -71.34 -26.50
CA SER A 22 44.96 -70.28 -25.56
C SER A 22 45.72 -70.34 -24.22
N GLU A 23 46.80 -71.11 -24.11
CA GLU A 23 47.65 -71.16 -22.92
C GLU A 23 49.07 -70.70 -23.27
N GLY A 24 49.54 -69.62 -22.61
CA GLY A 24 50.92 -69.12 -22.73
C GLY A 24 51.11 -67.81 -23.50
N VAL A 25 50.04 -67.15 -23.97
CA VAL A 25 50.15 -65.82 -24.62
C VAL A 25 50.39 -64.73 -23.58
N GLN A 26 51.55 -64.08 -23.65
CA GLN A 26 51.85 -62.89 -22.86
C GLN A 26 51.53 -61.63 -23.66
N TYR A 27 50.92 -60.64 -23.04
CA TYR A 27 50.71 -59.32 -23.63
C TYR A 27 51.81 -58.39 -23.14
N LEU A 28 52.20 -57.42 -23.94
CA LEU A 28 53.12 -56.38 -23.51
C LEU A 28 52.65 -55.05 -24.08
N TRP A 29 52.11 -54.22 -23.19
CA TRP A 29 51.67 -52.87 -23.47
C TRP A 29 52.79 -51.87 -23.19
N GLU A 30 52.96 -50.91 -24.08
CA GLU A 30 53.98 -49.87 -24.01
C GLU A 30 53.39 -48.54 -24.45
N LEU A 31 53.60 -47.50 -23.64
CA LEU A 31 53.23 -46.13 -24.00
C LEU A 31 54.34 -45.52 -24.87
N LEU A 32 53.99 -45.09 -26.08
CA LEU A 32 54.92 -44.56 -27.07
C LEU A 32 55.07 -43.03 -27.02
N THR A 33 54.15 -42.32 -26.38
CA THR A 33 54.20 -40.86 -26.14
C THR A 33 54.68 -40.54 -24.72
N SER A 34 54.72 -39.25 -24.34
CA SER A 34 55.37 -38.74 -23.11
C SER A 34 55.06 -39.52 -21.83
N SER A 35 56.00 -39.54 -20.87
CA SER A 35 55.91 -40.29 -19.61
C SER A 35 54.91 -39.76 -18.58
N ALA A 36 54.09 -38.76 -18.91
CA ALA A 36 53.10 -38.16 -18.01
C ALA A 36 51.79 -38.97 -17.96
N ALA A 37 51.91 -40.29 -17.86
CA ALA A 37 50.78 -41.20 -17.69
C ALA A 37 51.23 -42.48 -16.98
N LYS A 38 50.29 -43.13 -16.27
CA LYS A 38 50.53 -44.39 -15.57
C LYS A 38 49.84 -45.53 -16.31
N LEU A 39 50.59 -46.58 -16.64
CA LEU A 39 50.07 -47.80 -17.24
C LEU A 39 50.17 -48.95 -16.24
N MET A 40 49.06 -49.62 -15.98
CA MET A 40 48.94 -50.70 -15.01
C MET A 40 48.48 -51.99 -15.69
N HIS A 41 48.94 -53.13 -15.18
CA HIS A 41 48.68 -54.46 -15.77
C HIS A 41 49.12 -54.56 -17.25
N ALA A 42 50.26 -53.95 -17.56
CA ALA A 42 50.82 -53.87 -18.91
C ALA A 42 51.24 -55.24 -19.51
N ASP A 43 51.19 -56.31 -18.72
CA ASP A 43 51.49 -57.69 -19.12
C ASP A 43 50.24 -58.55 -19.41
N SER A 44 49.04 -57.95 -19.28
CA SER A 44 47.74 -58.63 -19.39
C SER A 44 46.98 -58.25 -20.67
N SER A 45 46.00 -59.06 -21.05
CA SER A 45 45.08 -58.74 -22.16
C SER A 45 44.23 -57.49 -21.88
N ILE A 46 44.12 -57.09 -20.61
CA ILE A 46 43.48 -55.85 -20.17
C ILE A 46 44.51 -55.02 -19.40
N ALA A 47 44.73 -53.79 -19.84
CA ALA A 47 45.55 -52.81 -19.15
C ALA A 47 44.72 -51.58 -18.78
N PHE A 48 45.18 -50.84 -17.77
CA PHE A 48 44.56 -49.60 -17.33
C PHE A 48 45.54 -48.45 -17.52
N PHE A 49 45.10 -47.43 -18.25
CA PHE A 49 45.87 -46.27 -18.63
C PHE A 49 45.29 -45.02 -17.95
N ILE A 50 46.13 -44.26 -17.23
CA ILE A 50 45.75 -43.03 -16.53
C ILE A 50 46.62 -41.88 -17.06
N PRO A 51 46.10 -41.00 -17.93
CA PRO A 51 46.82 -39.81 -18.39
C PRO A 51 46.84 -38.75 -17.29
N MET A 52 47.98 -38.10 -17.06
CA MET A 52 48.08 -37.02 -16.06
C MET A 52 48.05 -35.61 -16.67
N THR A 53 47.98 -35.52 -18.00
CA THR A 53 47.93 -34.25 -18.74
C THR A 53 47.02 -34.42 -19.96
N SER A 54 46.47 -33.32 -20.47
CA SER A 54 45.70 -33.31 -21.72
C SER A 54 46.64 -33.41 -22.92
N GLY A 55 46.23 -34.14 -23.95
CA GLY A 55 47.01 -34.36 -25.16
C GLY A 55 46.70 -35.69 -25.83
N GLU A 56 47.41 -35.98 -26.92
CA GLU A 56 47.28 -37.27 -27.62
C GLU A 56 48.29 -38.28 -27.07
N PHE A 57 47.78 -39.46 -26.68
CA PHE A 57 48.55 -40.58 -26.17
C PHE A 57 48.49 -41.76 -27.12
N VAL A 58 49.64 -42.40 -27.35
CA VAL A 58 49.75 -43.55 -28.25
C VAL A 58 50.22 -44.75 -27.47
N LEU A 59 49.35 -45.74 -27.32
CA LEU A 59 49.68 -47.04 -26.72
C LEU A 59 49.99 -48.05 -27.82
N SER A 60 50.96 -48.91 -27.59
CA SER A 60 51.19 -50.08 -28.41
C SER A 60 51.09 -51.36 -27.60
N VAL A 61 50.62 -52.43 -28.24
CA VAL A 61 50.56 -53.77 -27.64
C VAL A 61 51.10 -54.80 -28.60
N ARG A 62 51.94 -55.69 -28.10
CA ARG A 62 52.37 -56.90 -28.80
C ARG A 62 52.12 -58.13 -27.96
N THR A 63 51.91 -59.26 -28.61
CA THR A 63 51.79 -60.55 -27.93
C THR A 63 53.06 -61.36 -28.11
N ILE A 64 53.44 -62.12 -27.08
CA ILE A 64 54.59 -63.01 -27.10
C ILE A 64 54.08 -64.43 -26.89
N VAL A 65 54.42 -65.33 -27.80
CA VAL A 65 54.06 -66.76 -27.73
C VAL A 65 55.32 -67.58 -27.98
N ASN A 66 55.69 -68.45 -27.04
CA ASN A 66 56.87 -69.32 -27.14
C ASN A 66 58.19 -68.60 -27.48
N GLY A 67 58.33 -67.33 -27.09
CA GLY A 67 59.51 -66.50 -27.32
C GLY A 67 59.46 -65.63 -28.58
N ASP A 68 58.46 -65.81 -29.45
CA ASP A 68 58.27 -65.00 -30.65
C ASP A 68 57.26 -63.87 -30.40
N SER A 69 57.64 -62.64 -30.79
CA SER A 69 56.80 -61.44 -30.63
C SER A 69 56.00 -61.14 -31.89
N SER A 70 54.71 -60.82 -31.72
CA SER A 70 53.87 -60.26 -32.79
C SER A 70 54.36 -58.88 -33.21
N GLN A 71 53.90 -58.42 -34.38
CA GLN A 71 53.97 -57.00 -34.70
C GLN A 71 53.09 -56.22 -33.71
N PRO A 72 53.52 -55.02 -33.28
CA PRO A 72 52.75 -54.20 -32.35
C PRO A 72 51.52 -53.59 -33.04
N ALA A 73 50.36 -53.72 -32.40
CA ALA A 73 49.18 -52.94 -32.72
C ALA A 73 49.23 -51.61 -31.94
N VAL A 74 48.71 -50.54 -32.51
CA VAL A 74 48.79 -49.18 -31.94
C VAL A 74 47.38 -48.61 -31.74
N LEU A 75 47.17 -47.92 -30.62
CA LEU A 75 45.92 -47.26 -30.25
C LEU A 75 46.20 -45.81 -29.84
N ASN A 76 45.53 -44.87 -30.51
CA ASN A 76 45.58 -43.44 -30.16
C ASN A 76 44.41 -43.07 -29.25
N ILE A 77 44.70 -42.32 -28.19
CA ILE A 77 43.75 -41.83 -27.20
C ILE A 77 43.95 -40.32 -27.09
N ILE A 78 42.91 -39.54 -27.34
CA ILE A 78 42.92 -38.09 -27.16
C ILE A 78 42.32 -37.78 -25.79
N VAL A 79 43.04 -36.98 -25.00
CA VAL A 79 42.65 -36.53 -23.66
C VAL A 79 42.48 -35.02 -23.70
N ASN A 80 41.28 -34.53 -23.45
CA ASN A 80 40.94 -33.10 -23.53
C ASN A 80 41.28 -32.38 -22.21
N ALA A 81 41.53 -31.07 -22.25
CA ALA A 81 41.58 -30.26 -21.04
C ALA A 81 40.14 -30.02 -20.55
N ARG A 82 39.91 -29.99 -19.23
CA ARG A 82 38.61 -29.58 -18.67
C ARG A 82 38.43 -28.07 -18.88
N ASP A 83 37.28 -27.67 -19.40
CA ASP A 83 36.84 -26.28 -19.39
C ASP A 83 36.40 -25.94 -17.94
N THR A 84 36.78 -24.77 -17.41
CA THR A 84 36.69 -24.43 -15.96
C THR A 84 36.19 -23.00 -15.75
N THR A 85 35.18 -22.58 -16.51
CA THR A 85 34.77 -21.17 -16.56
C THR A 85 33.40 -20.85 -15.93
N GLY A 86 32.60 -21.83 -15.49
CA GLY A 86 31.39 -21.57 -14.72
C GLY A 86 31.68 -21.28 -13.25
N THR A 87 30.94 -20.35 -12.68
CA THR A 87 30.89 -20.12 -11.22
C THR A 87 29.78 -20.97 -10.62
N PRO A 88 30.01 -21.69 -9.52
CA PRO A 88 29.00 -22.52 -8.90
C PRO A 88 27.89 -21.70 -8.22
N VAL A 89 26.73 -22.31 -8.00
CA VAL A 89 25.55 -21.67 -7.40
C VAL A 89 25.23 -22.32 -6.06
N ALA A 90 25.26 -21.52 -4.98
CA ALA A 90 24.83 -21.95 -3.65
C ALA A 90 23.31 -21.84 -3.51
N PHE A 91 22.67 -22.87 -2.98
CA PHE A 91 21.26 -22.89 -2.60
C PHE A 91 21.13 -23.36 -1.15
N ILE A 92 20.20 -22.77 -0.39
CA ILE A 92 19.96 -23.14 1.01
C ILE A 92 18.46 -23.29 1.23
N THR A 93 18.05 -24.40 1.84
CA THR A 93 16.74 -24.56 2.46
C THR A 93 16.89 -24.81 3.96
N VAL A 94 15.81 -24.57 4.70
CA VAL A 94 15.75 -24.74 6.15
C VAL A 94 14.54 -25.58 6.51
N SER A 95 14.70 -26.52 7.45
CA SER A 95 13.60 -27.37 7.90
C SER A 95 12.48 -26.53 8.54
N ASP A 96 12.86 -25.57 9.37
CA ASP A 96 11.96 -24.68 10.10
C ASP A 96 12.57 -23.27 10.22
N SER A 97 11.82 -22.25 9.82
CA SER A 97 12.26 -20.85 9.92
C SER A 97 12.14 -20.27 11.34
N VAL A 98 11.45 -20.99 12.24
CA VAL A 98 11.29 -20.65 13.66
C VAL A 98 11.50 -21.91 14.50
N ALA A 99 12.29 -21.81 15.58
CA ALA A 99 12.57 -22.90 16.51
C ALA A 99 12.62 -22.41 17.95
N THR A 100 12.47 -23.31 18.92
CA THR A 100 12.57 -22.99 20.35
C THR A 100 14.01 -23.17 20.83
N LEU A 101 14.44 -22.44 21.86
CA LEU A 101 15.77 -22.59 22.45
C LEU A 101 16.02 -24.02 22.92
N GLY A 102 17.09 -24.64 22.40
CA GLY A 102 17.44 -26.04 22.66
C GLY A 102 17.04 -27.01 21.55
N GLU A 103 16.14 -26.60 20.64
CA GLU A 103 15.84 -27.34 19.41
C GLU A 103 16.93 -27.13 18.37
N SER A 104 16.97 -28.02 17.38
CA SER A 104 17.94 -27.99 16.30
C SER A 104 17.24 -27.84 14.96
N VAL A 105 17.73 -26.93 14.12
CA VAL A 105 17.21 -26.68 12.78
C VAL A 105 18.16 -27.30 11.77
N THR A 106 17.63 -28.00 10.77
CA THR A 106 18.45 -28.57 9.69
C THR A 106 18.49 -27.60 8.52
N LEU A 107 19.70 -27.36 8.01
CA LEU A 107 19.97 -26.53 6.84
C LEU A 107 20.48 -27.45 5.73
N ASP A 108 19.85 -27.35 4.56
CA ASP A 108 20.14 -28.22 3.42
C ASP A 108 20.58 -27.40 2.21
N GLY A 109 21.82 -27.62 1.80
CA GLY A 109 22.44 -27.05 0.62
C GLY A 109 22.64 -28.04 -0.52
N SER A 110 22.03 -29.23 -0.49
CA SER A 110 22.21 -30.28 -1.50
C SER A 110 21.85 -29.88 -2.91
N GLU A 111 20.94 -28.91 -3.07
CA GLU A 111 20.54 -28.37 -4.38
C GLU A 111 21.53 -27.34 -4.95
N SER A 112 22.63 -27.06 -4.24
CA SER A 112 23.73 -26.27 -4.81
C SER A 112 24.33 -27.04 -5.97
N HIS A 113 24.57 -26.36 -7.09
CA HIS A 113 25.04 -27.00 -8.31
C HIS A 113 26.11 -26.16 -9.01
N ASP A 114 27.00 -26.85 -9.71
CA ASP A 114 27.92 -26.25 -10.66
C ASP A 114 27.38 -26.40 -12.10
N PRO A 115 27.42 -25.38 -12.96
CA PRO A 115 26.92 -25.47 -14.34
C PRO A 115 27.61 -26.55 -15.20
N GLU A 116 28.86 -26.90 -14.89
CA GLU A 116 29.61 -27.99 -15.52
C GLU A 116 29.55 -29.30 -14.72
N ASN A 117 28.78 -29.30 -13.61
CA ASN A 117 28.57 -30.43 -12.72
C ASN A 117 29.88 -30.91 -12.07
N ASP A 118 30.80 -29.98 -11.82
CA ASP A 118 32.00 -30.23 -11.02
C ASP A 118 31.66 -30.43 -9.52
N PRO A 119 32.47 -31.22 -8.78
CA PRO A 119 32.21 -31.48 -7.37
C PRO A 119 32.33 -30.21 -6.52
N LEU A 120 31.34 -29.98 -5.65
CA LEU A 120 31.32 -28.81 -4.77
C LEU A 120 31.87 -29.10 -3.38
N THR A 121 32.55 -28.11 -2.82
CA THR A 121 32.85 -27.98 -1.39
C THR A 121 31.92 -26.96 -0.75
N TYR A 122 31.54 -27.18 0.50
CA TYR A 122 30.54 -26.36 1.22
C TYR A 122 31.21 -25.58 2.33
N LYS A 123 30.84 -24.30 2.45
CA LYS A 123 31.32 -23.41 3.51
C LYS A 123 30.14 -22.71 4.16
N TRP A 124 29.78 -23.19 5.35
CA TRP A 124 28.72 -22.62 6.16
C TRP A 124 29.26 -21.66 7.21
N GLU A 125 28.61 -20.51 7.39
CA GLU A 125 28.97 -19.52 8.40
C GLU A 125 27.71 -18.94 9.06
N SER A 126 27.78 -18.65 10.37
CA SER A 126 26.72 -17.92 11.07
C SER A 126 27.22 -16.53 11.44
N LEU A 127 26.51 -15.50 11.01
CA LEU A 127 26.99 -14.11 11.08
C LEU A 127 26.80 -13.46 12.45
N ASN A 128 25.85 -13.95 13.25
CA ASN A 128 25.43 -13.30 14.49
C ASN A 128 25.22 -14.28 15.66
N GLY A 129 25.96 -15.38 15.68
CA GLY A 129 26.01 -16.33 16.79
C GLY A 129 25.36 -17.68 16.48
N GLY A 130 25.12 -18.51 17.51
CA GLY A 130 24.65 -19.88 17.31
C GLY A 130 25.76 -20.84 16.86
N ARG A 131 25.45 -22.13 16.84
CA ARG A 131 26.41 -23.21 16.61
C ARG A 131 25.96 -24.08 15.44
N LEU A 132 26.82 -24.17 14.45
CA LEU A 132 26.71 -25.11 13.34
C LEU A 132 27.48 -26.39 13.64
N SER A 133 26.97 -27.51 13.15
CA SER A 133 27.63 -28.82 13.19
C SER A 133 27.59 -29.48 11.81
N ASN A 134 28.62 -30.28 11.53
CA ASN A 134 28.85 -30.91 10.22
C ASN A 134 29.08 -29.92 9.05
N ILE A 135 29.75 -28.78 9.32
CA ILE A 135 29.92 -27.64 8.40
C ILE A 135 30.58 -27.92 7.04
N ASP A 136 31.14 -29.11 6.82
CA ASP A 136 31.73 -29.51 5.53
C ASP A 136 30.74 -30.35 4.68
N SER A 137 29.50 -30.51 5.14
CA SER A 137 28.45 -31.29 4.49
C SER A 137 27.43 -30.40 3.78
N ALA A 138 26.74 -30.97 2.79
CA ALA A 138 25.56 -30.36 2.18
C ALA A 138 24.42 -30.17 3.19
N MET A 139 24.32 -31.04 4.20
CA MET A 139 23.34 -30.90 5.29
C MET A 139 24.04 -30.59 6.61
N VAL A 140 23.65 -29.48 7.24
CA VAL A 140 24.21 -29.03 8.51
C VAL A 140 23.12 -28.80 9.53
N VAL A 141 23.46 -28.92 10.81
CA VAL A 141 22.51 -28.70 11.92
C VAL A 141 22.91 -27.44 12.67
N PHE A 142 21.94 -26.54 12.83
CA PHE A 142 22.07 -25.28 13.54
C PHE A 142 21.35 -25.32 14.89
N THR A 143 21.98 -24.78 15.92
CA THR A 143 21.43 -24.65 17.28
C THR A 143 21.77 -23.27 17.85
N ALA A 144 20.91 -22.75 18.73
CA ALA A 144 21.13 -21.47 19.40
C ALA A 144 20.90 -21.59 20.91
N GLU A 145 21.71 -20.87 21.69
CA GLU A 145 21.63 -20.81 23.16
C GLU A 145 20.92 -19.54 23.68
N GLN A 146 20.65 -18.57 22.79
CA GLN A 146 19.97 -17.31 23.12
C GLN A 146 18.86 -17.02 22.10
N ALA A 147 17.73 -16.50 22.57
CA ALA A 147 16.61 -16.16 21.70
C ALA A 147 17.00 -15.00 20.78
N GLY A 148 16.56 -15.03 19.53
CA GLY A 148 16.94 -14.04 18.52
C GLY A 148 16.86 -14.59 17.11
N THR A 149 17.02 -13.69 16.14
CA THR A 149 17.07 -14.06 14.72
C THR A 149 18.52 -14.25 14.30
N TYR A 150 18.85 -15.41 13.75
CA TYR A 150 20.18 -15.78 13.28
C TYR A 150 20.23 -15.78 11.75
N ILE A 151 21.35 -15.33 11.19
CA ILE A 151 21.62 -15.33 9.76
C ILE A 151 22.71 -16.36 9.49
N VAL A 152 22.35 -17.42 8.77
CA VAL A 152 23.30 -18.45 8.33
C VAL A 152 23.52 -18.32 6.83
N THR A 153 24.78 -18.41 6.41
CA THR A 153 25.21 -18.26 5.03
C THR A 153 25.90 -19.51 4.51
N LEU A 154 25.74 -19.78 3.22
CA LEU A 154 26.46 -20.82 2.47
C LEU A 154 27.18 -20.20 1.28
N THR A 155 28.44 -20.62 1.11
CA THR A 155 29.19 -20.48 -0.13
C THR A 155 29.62 -21.88 -0.58
N VAL A 156 29.51 -22.17 -1.89
CA VAL A 156 30.02 -23.41 -2.48
C VAL A 156 31.16 -23.12 -3.45
N SER A 157 32.10 -24.05 -3.62
CA SER A 157 33.25 -23.89 -4.52
C SER A 157 33.58 -25.18 -5.27
N ASP A 158 33.97 -25.04 -6.54
CA ASP A 158 34.45 -26.08 -7.46
C ASP A 158 35.99 -26.22 -7.45
N ASP A 159 36.66 -25.77 -6.37
CA ASP A 159 38.12 -25.63 -6.23
C ASP A 159 38.79 -24.53 -7.10
N VAL A 160 38.03 -23.82 -7.94
CA VAL A 160 38.54 -22.74 -8.83
C VAL A 160 37.85 -21.41 -8.53
N ASN A 161 36.53 -21.45 -8.45
CA ASN A 161 35.60 -20.35 -8.26
C ASN A 161 34.79 -20.57 -6.97
N GLU A 162 34.39 -19.47 -6.32
CA GLU A 162 33.43 -19.49 -5.20
C GLU A 162 32.09 -18.92 -5.68
N SER A 163 30.99 -19.49 -5.20
CA SER A 163 29.66 -18.96 -5.46
C SER A 163 29.45 -17.61 -4.79
N PRO A 164 28.51 -16.79 -5.25
CA PRO A 164 27.89 -15.77 -4.41
C PRO A 164 27.35 -16.38 -3.11
N VAL A 165 27.28 -15.56 -2.05
CA VAL A 165 26.79 -16.00 -0.74
C VAL A 165 25.27 -16.18 -0.78
N ALA A 166 24.79 -17.39 -0.49
CA ALA A 166 23.39 -17.63 -0.16
C ALA A 166 23.17 -17.42 1.35
N SER A 167 21.98 -16.96 1.76
CA SER A 167 21.69 -16.73 3.18
C SER A 167 20.25 -17.11 3.55
N VAL A 168 20.05 -17.53 4.80
CA VAL A 168 18.75 -17.82 5.38
C VAL A 168 18.65 -17.25 6.80
N LYS A 169 17.43 -16.82 7.18
CA LYS A 169 17.12 -16.31 8.52
C LYS A 169 16.38 -17.38 9.33
N ILE A 170 16.82 -17.62 10.56
CA ILE A 170 16.22 -18.58 11.49
C ILE A 170 15.90 -17.85 12.79
N ARG A 171 14.66 -17.88 13.27
CA ARG A 171 14.28 -17.22 14.53
C ARG A 171 14.20 -18.22 15.67
N PHE A 172 14.99 -18.01 16.72
CA PHE A 172 14.88 -18.77 17.97
C PHE A 172 14.06 -17.99 19.02
N VAL A 173 13.06 -18.64 19.60
CA VAL A 173 12.25 -18.09 20.71
C VAL A 173 12.56 -18.82 22.02
N ALA A 174 12.37 -18.14 23.16
CA ALA A 174 12.49 -18.79 24.45
C ALA A 174 11.33 -19.77 24.65
N GLY A 175 11.63 -20.98 25.16
CA GLY A 175 10.62 -21.98 25.48
C GLY A 175 9.79 -21.61 26.71
N SER A 176 8.61 -22.19 26.80
CA SER A 176 7.65 -22.03 27.90
C SER A 176 7.85 -23.16 28.92
N PRO A 177 7.92 -22.88 30.24
CA PRO A 177 7.97 -23.95 31.22
C PRO A 177 6.65 -24.75 31.23
N PRO A 178 6.66 -26.03 31.65
CA PRO A 178 5.46 -26.86 31.74
C PRO A 178 4.35 -26.22 32.58
N VAL A 179 3.09 -26.37 32.17
CA VAL A 179 1.92 -25.91 32.92
C VAL A 179 1.42 -27.03 33.84
N ILE A 180 1.45 -26.78 35.15
CA ILE A 180 0.92 -27.73 36.15
C ILE A 180 -0.60 -27.59 36.24
N VAL A 181 -1.32 -28.61 35.75
CA VAL A 181 -2.78 -28.69 35.88
C VAL A 181 -3.14 -29.72 36.95
N MET A 182 -3.69 -29.22 38.05
CA MET A 182 -4.17 -30.01 39.20
C MET A 182 -5.25 -29.22 39.94
N ALA A 183 -6.27 -29.91 40.43
CA ALA A 183 -7.28 -29.32 41.31
C ALA A 183 -6.65 -28.70 42.57
N ALA A 184 -7.19 -27.60 43.09
CA ALA A 184 -6.72 -27.04 44.35
C ALA A 184 -7.02 -28.01 45.51
N TYR A 185 -6.00 -28.43 46.25
CA TYR A 185 -6.13 -29.30 47.42
C TYR A 185 -5.67 -28.59 48.68
N ASP A 186 -6.62 -28.01 49.43
CA ASP A 186 -6.49 -27.81 50.88
C ASP A 186 -7.40 -28.83 51.56
N SER A 187 -6.88 -30.05 51.72
CA SER A 187 -7.66 -31.16 52.27
C SER A 187 -7.37 -31.30 53.75
N VAL A 188 -8.40 -31.25 54.58
CA VAL A 188 -8.31 -31.66 55.99
C VAL A 188 -8.59 -33.16 56.06
N LEU A 189 -7.56 -33.94 56.37
CA LEU A 189 -7.64 -35.39 56.53
C LEU A 189 -7.68 -35.75 58.01
N GLN A 190 -8.43 -36.81 58.36
CA GLN A 190 -8.22 -37.46 59.64
C GLN A 190 -6.96 -38.31 59.60
N VAL A 191 -6.38 -38.56 60.77
CA VAL A 191 -5.21 -39.44 60.89
C VAL A 191 -5.50 -40.79 60.23
N ASN A 192 -4.61 -41.22 59.34
CA ASN A 192 -4.66 -42.41 58.49
C ASN A 192 -5.58 -42.37 57.26
N ASP A 193 -6.27 -41.27 56.98
CA ASP A 193 -6.93 -41.10 55.68
C ASP A 193 -5.89 -40.85 54.57
N SER A 194 -6.29 -41.10 53.33
CA SER A 194 -5.47 -40.86 52.14
C SER A 194 -6.17 -39.94 51.17
N VAL A 195 -5.40 -39.07 50.52
CA VAL A 195 -5.85 -38.22 49.40
C VAL A 195 -5.06 -38.55 48.14
N THR A 196 -5.72 -38.54 46.99
CA THR A 196 -5.08 -38.67 45.67
C THR A 196 -4.70 -37.28 45.17
N LEU A 197 -3.45 -37.14 44.70
CA LEU A 197 -2.92 -35.95 44.06
C LEU A 197 -2.72 -36.28 42.58
N ASP A 198 -3.49 -35.63 41.72
CA ASP A 198 -3.55 -35.91 40.29
C ASP A 198 -3.09 -34.71 39.47
N ALA A 199 -1.89 -34.82 38.89
CA ALA A 199 -1.30 -33.84 37.98
C ALA A 199 -1.37 -34.30 36.51
N SER A 200 -2.15 -35.33 36.18
CA SER A 200 -2.16 -35.99 34.86
C SER A 200 -2.60 -35.11 33.70
N GLN A 201 -3.20 -33.96 33.98
CA GLN A 201 -3.59 -32.98 32.97
C GLN A 201 -2.51 -31.91 32.72
N SER A 202 -1.37 -31.99 33.41
CA SER A 202 -0.24 -31.08 33.16
C SER A 202 0.28 -31.30 31.74
N PHE A 203 0.71 -30.22 31.09
CA PHE A 203 1.18 -30.26 29.71
C PHE A 203 2.29 -29.23 29.53
N ASP A 204 3.12 -29.43 28.51
CA ASP A 204 4.06 -28.42 28.05
C ASP A 204 3.43 -27.62 26.91
N PRO A 205 3.39 -26.27 26.96
CA PRO A 205 2.84 -25.44 25.90
C PRO A 205 3.53 -25.61 24.54
N ASP A 206 4.81 -26.01 24.54
CA ASP A 206 5.61 -26.22 23.34
C ASP A 206 5.51 -27.68 22.84
N GLY A 207 4.68 -28.50 23.51
CA GLY A 207 4.41 -29.90 23.12
C GLY A 207 5.52 -30.88 23.53
N HIS A 208 6.48 -30.45 24.35
CA HIS A 208 7.58 -31.30 24.81
C HIS A 208 7.14 -32.34 25.85
N GLU A 209 7.87 -33.45 25.94
CA GLU A 209 7.60 -34.47 26.96
C GLU A 209 7.89 -33.93 28.36
N ILE A 210 6.98 -34.22 29.30
CA ILE A 210 7.09 -33.78 30.70
C ILE A 210 7.34 -34.94 31.66
N THR A 211 8.10 -34.65 32.72
CA THR A 211 8.38 -35.58 33.80
C THR A 211 7.95 -35.01 35.15
N PHE A 212 7.46 -35.87 36.05
CA PHE A 212 6.91 -35.47 37.34
C PHE A 212 7.86 -35.85 38.46
N HIS A 213 8.05 -34.96 39.43
CA HIS A 213 8.86 -35.20 40.62
C HIS A 213 8.16 -34.68 41.87
N TRP A 214 7.68 -35.61 42.69
CA TRP A 214 7.05 -35.32 43.97
C TRP A 214 8.04 -35.48 45.12
N ARG A 215 8.20 -34.43 45.91
CA ARG A 215 9.05 -34.44 47.10
C ARG A 215 8.28 -33.98 48.33
N ARG A 216 8.38 -34.76 49.42
CA ARG A 216 7.86 -34.38 50.74
C ARG A 216 8.86 -33.43 51.39
N LEU A 217 8.41 -32.27 51.85
CA LEU A 217 9.27 -31.37 52.64
C LEU A 217 9.25 -31.73 54.12
N ASN A 218 8.15 -32.29 54.61
CA ASN A 218 8.04 -32.80 55.98
C ASN A 218 7.08 -34.00 56.07
N GLY A 219 7.49 -35.04 56.80
CA GLY A 219 6.66 -36.18 57.22
C GLY A 219 5.82 -36.89 56.14
N GLY A 220 4.90 -37.76 56.59
CA GLY A 220 3.94 -38.46 55.71
C GLY A 220 4.54 -39.44 54.68
N MET A 221 3.66 -40.09 53.94
CA MET A 221 4.02 -41.09 52.93
C MET A 221 3.32 -40.80 51.59
N LEU A 222 4.09 -40.91 50.51
CA LEU A 222 3.61 -40.88 49.12
C LEU A 222 3.69 -42.30 48.53
N THR A 223 2.76 -42.64 47.65
CA THR A 223 2.72 -43.94 46.95
C THR A 223 3.68 -44.01 45.76
N SER A 224 3.91 -42.89 45.09
CA SER A 224 4.89 -42.73 43.99
C SER A 224 5.53 -41.34 44.04
N THR A 225 6.74 -41.20 43.49
CA THR A 225 7.44 -39.90 43.38
C THR A 225 7.61 -39.41 41.95
N ASP A 226 7.46 -40.29 40.97
CA ASP A 226 7.82 -39.99 39.57
C ASP A 226 6.69 -40.32 38.59
N GLN A 227 5.45 -40.19 39.04
CA GLN A 227 4.25 -40.46 38.25
C GLN A 227 3.34 -39.24 38.29
N ALA A 228 2.55 -39.05 37.23
CA ALA A 228 1.57 -37.95 37.15
C ALA A 228 0.52 -37.99 38.27
N VAL A 229 0.24 -39.17 38.82
CA VAL A 229 -0.69 -39.37 39.92
C VAL A 229 0.01 -40.06 41.09
N THR A 230 -0.17 -39.51 42.30
CA THR A 230 0.32 -40.08 43.56
C THR A 230 -0.76 -39.99 44.64
N SER A 231 -0.51 -40.58 45.81
CA SER A 231 -1.43 -40.53 46.96
C SER A 231 -0.66 -40.21 48.22
N PHE A 232 -1.20 -39.32 49.04
CA PHE A 232 -0.62 -38.93 50.33
C PHE A 232 -1.41 -39.52 51.50
N LYS A 233 -0.70 -40.00 52.53
CA LYS A 233 -1.25 -40.44 53.82
C LYS A 233 -0.29 -40.15 54.98
N SER A 234 -0.83 -39.87 56.16
CA SER A 234 -0.04 -39.73 57.40
C SER A 234 -0.71 -40.43 58.59
N SER A 235 0.10 -40.99 59.48
CA SER A 235 -0.32 -41.59 60.76
C SER A 235 -0.16 -40.65 61.96
N GLN A 236 0.25 -39.40 61.72
CA GLN A 236 0.40 -38.36 62.74
C GLN A 236 -0.33 -37.09 62.30
N PRO A 237 -0.98 -36.35 63.23
CA PRO A 237 -1.53 -35.04 62.93
C PRO A 237 -0.39 -34.04 62.67
N GLY A 238 -0.61 -33.08 61.79
CA GLY A 238 0.36 -32.07 61.39
C GLY A 238 0.01 -31.41 60.05
N ASP A 239 0.80 -30.38 59.70
CA ASP A 239 0.71 -29.68 58.42
C ASP A 239 1.81 -30.21 57.52
N PHE A 240 1.43 -30.90 56.45
CA PHE A 240 2.36 -31.55 55.54
C PHE A 240 2.47 -30.75 54.25
N VAL A 241 3.69 -30.49 53.79
CA VAL A 241 3.99 -29.76 52.56
C VAL A 241 4.65 -30.71 51.57
N ILE A 242 4.05 -30.80 50.40
CA ILE A 242 4.53 -31.59 49.27
C ILE A 242 4.87 -30.62 48.15
N LEU A 243 6.03 -30.78 47.56
CA LEU A 243 6.45 -30.04 46.38
C LEU A 243 6.30 -30.96 45.16
N LEU A 244 5.49 -30.55 44.20
CA LEU A 244 5.53 -31.09 42.85
C LEU A 244 6.48 -30.22 42.02
N LYS A 245 7.41 -30.86 41.31
CA LYS A 245 8.18 -30.26 40.21
C LYS A 245 7.82 -30.99 38.93
N VAL A 246 7.52 -30.25 37.87
CA VAL A 246 7.31 -30.78 36.52
C VAL A 246 8.40 -30.19 35.65
N ASP A 247 9.19 -31.06 35.04
CA ASP A 247 10.30 -30.72 34.15
C ASP A 247 9.93 -31.07 32.71
N ASP A 248 10.29 -30.23 31.75
CA ASP A 248 10.32 -30.59 30.33
C ASP A 248 11.61 -31.37 29.99
N GLN A 249 11.73 -31.82 28.73
CA GLN A 249 12.92 -32.52 28.24
C GLN A 249 14.17 -31.62 28.09
N PHE A 250 14.03 -30.29 28.16
CA PHE A 250 15.09 -29.30 27.98
C PHE A 250 15.55 -28.63 29.30
N GLY A 251 14.95 -29.01 30.43
CA GLY A 251 15.30 -28.56 31.77
C GLY A 251 14.54 -27.33 32.28
N LEU A 252 13.53 -26.82 31.55
CA LEU A 252 12.58 -25.86 32.12
C LEU A 252 11.65 -26.58 33.07
N SER A 253 11.28 -25.89 34.16
CA SER A 253 10.51 -26.53 35.21
C SER A 253 9.53 -25.60 35.88
N SER A 254 8.36 -26.14 36.18
CA SER A 254 7.37 -25.52 37.06
C SER A 254 7.33 -26.25 38.38
N THR A 255 7.07 -25.52 39.46
CA THR A 255 6.92 -26.11 40.79
C THR A 255 5.63 -25.67 41.45
N ARG A 256 5.04 -26.55 42.25
CA ARG A 256 3.83 -26.27 43.02
C ARG A 256 3.92 -26.86 44.42
N GLU A 257 3.74 -26.03 45.44
CA GLU A 257 3.57 -26.49 46.82
C GLU A 257 2.11 -26.88 47.08
N ILE A 258 1.93 -27.99 47.80
CA ILE A 258 0.64 -28.56 48.17
C ILE A 258 0.65 -28.77 49.68
N ARG A 259 -0.36 -28.22 50.37
CA ARG A 259 -0.48 -28.30 51.82
C ARG A 259 -1.60 -29.24 52.21
N ILE A 260 -1.30 -30.22 53.05
CA ILE A 260 -2.27 -31.19 53.54
C ILE A 260 -2.30 -31.12 55.06
N PHE A 261 -3.49 -30.86 55.60
CA PHE A 261 -3.71 -30.72 57.02
C PHE A 261 -4.24 -32.03 57.58
N VAL A 262 -3.42 -32.76 58.34
CA VAL A 262 -3.89 -33.96 59.04
C VAL A 262 -4.21 -33.55 60.47
N ARG A 263 -5.46 -33.71 60.88
CA ARG A 263 -5.92 -33.28 62.21
C ARG A 263 -6.32 -34.49 63.04
N ASP A 264 -6.13 -34.39 64.35
CA ASP A 264 -6.82 -35.20 65.35
C ASP A 264 -8.07 -34.43 65.80
N SER A 265 -9.09 -35.16 66.23
CA SER A 265 -10.41 -34.72 66.69
C SER A 265 -10.44 -33.73 67.89
N GLN A 266 -9.30 -33.14 68.27
CA GLN A 266 -9.12 -32.19 69.40
C GLN A 266 -8.26 -30.96 69.07
N SER A 267 -7.94 -30.68 67.79
CA SER A 267 -7.11 -29.52 67.41
C SER A 267 -7.88 -28.19 67.50
N PRO A 268 -7.25 -27.08 67.95
CA PRO A 268 -7.92 -25.77 68.00
C PRO A 268 -8.32 -25.27 66.60
N GLU A 269 -9.54 -24.74 66.49
CA GLU A 269 -10.08 -24.13 65.28
C GLU A 269 -9.47 -22.73 65.08
N LEU A 270 -8.39 -22.66 64.28
CA LEU A 270 -7.72 -21.42 63.88
C LEU A 270 -8.40 -20.83 62.63
N PRO A 271 -8.46 -19.50 62.48
CA PRO A 271 -8.89 -18.89 61.23
C PRO A 271 -7.82 -19.05 60.12
N THR A 272 -8.24 -19.00 58.87
CA THR A 272 -7.39 -19.10 57.67
C THR A 272 -7.40 -17.77 56.92
N ALA A 273 -6.22 -17.13 56.78
CA ALA A 273 -6.05 -15.98 55.89
C ALA A 273 -5.95 -16.47 54.45
N CYS A 274 -6.60 -15.77 53.53
CA CYS A 274 -6.54 -16.01 52.09
C CYS A 274 -6.57 -14.66 51.37
N ILE A 275 -5.76 -14.55 50.32
CA ILE A 275 -5.72 -13.40 49.41
C ILE A 275 -6.18 -13.89 48.04
N VAL A 276 -7.16 -13.22 47.46
CA VAL A 276 -7.62 -13.48 46.09
C VAL A 276 -6.52 -13.02 45.14
N GLU A 277 -6.10 -13.89 44.22
CA GLU A 277 -5.05 -13.60 43.22
C GLU A 277 -3.75 -13.08 43.85
N PRO A 278 -2.96 -13.97 44.51
CA PRO A 278 -1.80 -13.54 45.29
C PRO A 278 -0.64 -13.04 44.43
N ASP A 279 -0.59 -13.34 43.12
CA ASP A 279 0.48 -12.88 42.23
C ASP A 279 -0.08 -11.82 41.29
N LEU A 280 0.44 -10.60 41.38
CA LEU A 280 -0.05 -9.43 40.63
C LEU A 280 1.14 -8.69 40.00
N THR A 281 0.91 -8.12 38.82
CA THR A 281 1.87 -7.25 38.13
C THR A 281 1.30 -5.84 38.03
N THR A 282 2.15 -4.83 38.20
CA THR A 282 1.77 -3.40 38.10
C THR A 282 2.97 -2.55 37.68
N ARG A 283 2.78 -1.24 37.50
CA ARG A 283 3.87 -0.29 37.27
C ARG A 283 4.17 0.56 38.51
N VAL A 284 5.31 1.24 38.47
CA VAL A 284 5.69 2.17 39.55
C VAL A 284 4.60 3.22 39.74
N SER A 285 4.26 3.54 40.99
CA SER A 285 3.24 4.53 41.38
C SER A 285 1.77 4.15 41.09
N GLU A 286 1.49 3.02 40.44
CA GLU A 286 0.14 2.49 40.31
C GLU A 286 -0.33 1.76 41.59
N PRO A 287 -1.59 1.94 42.03
CA PRO A 287 -2.13 1.23 43.19
C PRO A 287 -2.62 -0.18 42.85
N VAL A 288 -2.06 -1.18 43.52
CA VAL A 288 -2.53 -2.58 43.45
C VAL A 288 -3.56 -2.84 44.51
N TRP A 289 -4.75 -3.29 44.12
CA TRP A 289 -5.81 -3.66 45.06
C TRP A 289 -5.70 -5.11 45.48
N LEU A 290 -5.74 -5.35 46.79
CA LEU A 290 -5.64 -6.67 47.39
C LEU A 290 -6.94 -7.00 48.13
N ASP A 291 -7.48 -8.21 47.92
CA ASP A 291 -8.75 -8.66 48.48
C ASP A 291 -8.55 -9.89 49.38
N GLY A 292 -8.84 -9.72 50.67
CA GLY A 292 -8.76 -10.77 51.69
C GLY A 292 -10.08 -11.50 51.94
N SER A 293 -11.12 -11.24 51.16
CA SER A 293 -12.49 -11.73 51.39
C SER A 293 -12.63 -13.25 51.38
N CYS A 294 -11.68 -13.99 50.79
CA CYS A 294 -11.65 -15.45 50.85
C CYS A 294 -11.16 -16.01 52.21
N SER A 295 -10.78 -15.16 53.16
CA SER A 295 -10.40 -15.58 54.52
C SER A 295 -11.59 -16.16 55.28
N THR A 296 -11.38 -17.22 56.05
CA THR A 296 -12.46 -17.97 56.72
C THR A 296 -12.14 -18.25 58.19
N ASP A 297 -13.20 -18.33 59.01
CA ASP A 297 -13.14 -18.84 60.38
C ASP A 297 -13.95 -20.13 60.47
N PRO A 298 -13.37 -21.27 60.92
CA PRO A 298 -14.08 -22.54 61.00
C PRO A 298 -15.30 -22.53 61.93
N THR A 299 -15.35 -21.63 62.92
CA THR A 299 -16.50 -21.47 63.83
C THR A 299 -17.56 -20.48 63.30
N GLY A 300 -17.32 -19.86 62.15
CA GLY A 300 -18.17 -18.80 61.57
C GLY A 300 -18.08 -17.46 62.30
N GLY A 301 -17.03 -17.25 63.10
CA GLY A 301 -16.77 -16.00 63.81
C GLY A 301 -16.38 -14.84 62.87
N LEU A 302 -16.53 -13.61 63.35
CA LEU A 302 -16.07 -12.42 62.62
C LEU A 302 -14.54 -12.34 62.64
N LEU A 303 -13.95 -11.98 61.49
CA LEU A 303 -12.52 -11.79 61.32
C LEU A 303 -12.13 -10.31 61.35
N THR A 304 -11.00 -10.01 61.99
CA THR A 304 -10.26 -8.74 61.81
C THR A 304 -9.06 -8.98 60.90
N TYR A 305 -8.72 -8.01 60.06
CA TYR A 305 -7.68 -8.12 59.04
C TYR A 305 -6.45 -7.30 59.45
N GLN A 306 -5.27 -7.74 59.04
CA GLN A 306 -4.02 -7.01 59.22
C GLN A 306 -3.10 -7.26 58.04
N TRP A 307 -2.98 -6.24 57.18
CA TRP A 307 -2.10 -6.22 56.02
C TRP A 307 -0.76 -5.57 56.36
N GLN A 308 0.32 -6.07 55.76
CA GLN A 308 1.67 -5.52 55.91
C GLN A 308 2.50 -5.79 54.64
N ALA A 309 3.18 -4.78 54.11
CA ALA A 309 4.25 -5.00 53.14
C ALA A 309 5.53 -5.45 53.87
N VAL A 310 6.12 -6.56 53.42
CA VAL A 310 7.28 -7.22 54.04
C VAL A 310 8.58 -6.54 53.60
N ASP A 311 8.68 -6.18 52.32
CA ASP A 311 9.92 -5.70 51.68
C ASP A 311 9.85 -4.25 51.14
N GLY A 312 9.07 -3.39 51.81
CA GLY A 312 8.91 -1.97 51.43
C GLY A 312 7.61 -1.66 50.67
N GLY A 313 7.37 -0.38 50.39
CA GLY A 313 6.09 0.12 49.88
C GLY A 313 5.05 0.37 50.98
N THR A 314 3.86 0.85 50.59
CA THR A 314 2.83 1.32 51.53
C THR A 314 1.50 0.61 51.27
N VAL A 315 0.90 0.03 52.31
CA VAL A 315 -0.41 -0.64 52.27
C VAL A 315 -1.43 0.16 53.07
N ILE A 316 -2.56 0.55 52.46
CA ILE A 316 -3.59 1.38 53.10
C ILE A 316 -5.00 1.02 52.59
N PRO A 317 -6.01 0.83 53.47
CA PRO A 317 -5.91 0.69 54.92
C PRO A 317 -5.44 -0.72 55.32
N ILE A 318 -4.73 -0.85 56.45
CA ILE A 318 -4.15 -2.14 56.87
C ILE A 318 -5.16 -3.09 57.54
N ASP A 319 -6.33 -2.61 57.93
CA ASP A 319 -7.28 -3.29 58.83
C ASP A 319 -8.64 -3.58 58.17
N SER A 320 -8.67 -3.66 56.85
CA SER A 320 -9.86 -3.86 56.03
C SER A 320 -9.81 -5.18 55.27
N VAL A 321 -10.98 -5.68 54.87
CA VAL A 321 -11.11 -6.82 53.95
C VAL A 321 -10.38 -6.55 52.63
N ARG A 322 -10.44 -5.31 52.14
CA ARG A 322 -9.73 -4.84 50.94
C ARG A 322 -8.74 -3.75 51.29
N THR A 323 -7.56 -3.80 50.68
CA THR A 323 -6.52 -2.78 50.82
C THR A 323 -5.93 -2.43 49.47
N ARG A 324 -5.10 -1.38 49.41
CA ARG A 324 -4.24 -1.13 48.25
C ARG A 324 -2.78 -1.00 48.65
N PHE A 325 -1.91 -1.43 47.77
CA PHE A 325 -0.46 -1.31 47.85
C PHE A 325 0.04 -0.30 46.81
N VAL A 326 0.95 0.59 47.20
CA VAL A 326 1.62 1.56 46.32
C VAL A 326 3.11 1.60 46.61
N VAL A 327 3.92 1.75 45.56
CA VAL A 327 5.37 1.84 45.68
C VAL A 327 5.99 2.65 44.53
N ASP A 328 7.12 3.31 44.82
CA ASP A 328 7.81 4.28 43.97
C ASP A 328 9.04 3.71 43.24
N LYS A 329 9.27 2.39 43.33
CA LYS A 329 10.41 1.71 42.71
C LYS A 329 10.00 0.37 42.13
N ALA A 330 10.54 0.08 40.96
CA ALA A 330 10.42 -1.23 40.33
C ALA A 330 11.07 -2.32 41.19
N GLY A 331 10.52 -3.53 41.12
CA GLY A 331 10.97 -4.68 41.89
C GLY A 331 9.83 -5.58 42.33
N THR A 332 10.19 -6.70 42.97
CA THR A 332 9.22 -7.65 43.51
C THR A 332 8.99 -7.38 44.99
N TYR A 333 7.73 -7.18 45.38
CA TYR A 333 7.31 -6.91 46.75
C TYR A 333 6.47 -8.06 47.28
N VAL A 334 6.63 -8.37 48.57
CA VAL A 334 5.81 -9.36 49.26
C VAL A 334 4.87 -8.65 50.24
N ILE A 335 3.56 -8.90 50.12
CA ILE A 335 2.53 -8.38 51.02
C ILE A 335 1.96 -9.55 51.83
N SER A 336 1.83 -9.36 53.13
CA SER A 336 1.29 -10.35 54.05
C SER A 336 -0.07 -9.93 54.59
N LEU A 337 -1.02 -10.89 54.63
CA LEU A 337 -2.29 -10.78 55.35
C LEU A 337 -2.33 -11.76 56.52
N VAL A 338 -2.67 -11.25 57.70
CA VAL A 338 -3.05 -12.06 58.88
C VAL A 338 -4.49 -11.73 59.27
N VAL A 339 -5.29 -12.75 59.57
CA VAL A 339 -6.66 -12.57 60.11
C VAL A 339 -6.78 -13.11 61.54
N ASN A 340 -7.65 -12.52 62.35
CA ASN A 340 -7.87 -12.92 63.74
C ASN A 340 -9.36 -13.03 64.06
N ASN A 341 -9.77 -14.08 64.77
CA ASN A 341 -11.17 -14.38 65.11
C ASN A 341 -11.58 -13.93 66.53
N GLY A 342 -10.81 -13.04 67.15
CA GLY A 342 -10.96 -12.59 68.54
C GLY A 342 -10.32 -13.50 69.59
N ARG A 343 -9.79 -14.67 69.21
CA ARG A 343 -9.06 -15.59 70.11
C ARG A 343 -7.70 -16.00 69.57
N HIS A 344 -7.61 -16.26 68.27
CA HIS A 344 -6.43 -16.77 67.59
C HIS A 344 -6.19 -16.05 66.27
N SER A 345 -4.92 -15.88 65.91
CA SER A 345 -4.51 -15.37 64.60
C SER A 345 -4.22 -16.54 63.65
N SER A 346 -4.46 -16.31 62.36
CA SER A 346 -4.07 -17.23 61.29
C SER A 346 -2.55 -17.25 61.09
N ALA A 347 -2.06 -18.22 60.33
CA ALA A 347 -0.79 -18.07 59.62
C ALA A 347 -0.91 -16.94 58.57
N PRO A 348 0.19 -16.27 58.21
CA PRO A 348 0.16 -15.24 57.17
C PRO A 348 -0.11 -15.85 55.79
N ALA A 349 -1.05 -15.26 55.05
CA ALA A 349 -1.12 -15.40 53.59
C ALA A 349 -0.16 -14.38 52.95
N LEU A 350 0.44 -14.74 51.83
CA LEU A 350 1.41 -13.89 51.11
C LEU A 350 0.91 -13.62 49.69
N ALA A 351 1.10 -12.39 49.24
CA ALA A 351 0.94 -11.96 47.86
C ALA A 351 2.27 -11.41 47.33
N ARG A 352 2.61 -11.70 46.08
CA ARG A 352 3.75 -11.15 45.35
C ARG A 352 3.25 -10.12 44.37
N VAL A 353 3.80 -8.91 44.44
CA VAL A 353 3.53 -7.84 43.49
C VAL A 353 4.82 -7.55 42.74
N GLU A 354 4.83 -7.83 41.44
CA GLU A 354 5.93 -7.45 40.55
C GLU A 354 5.66 -6.09 39.94
N VAL A 355 6.56 -5.14 40.19
CA VAL A 355 6.46 -3.76 39.75
C VAL A 355 7.47 -3.53 38.63
N MET A 356 6.99 -3.30 37.42
CA MET A 356 7.83 -3.06 36.25
C MET A 356 8.42 -1.64 36.26
N PRO A 357 9.64 -1.43 35.73
CA PRO A 357 10.20 -0.09 35.53
C PRO A 357 9.43 0.71 34.47
N ASN A 358 9.45 2.04 34.61
CA ASN A 358 8.96 2.98 33.61
C ASN A 358 9.88 3.00 32.37
N ARG A 359 9.33 3.15 31.16
CA ARG A 359 10.14 3.45 29.96
C ARG A 359 9.97 4.95 29.63
N PRO A 360 11.06 5.70 29.41
CA PRO A 360 10.95 7.11 29.07
C PRO A 360 10.16 7.33 27.76
N PRO A 361 9.43 8.44 27.64
CA PRO A 361 8.72 8.78 26.40
C PRO A 361 9.70 9.14 25.26
N VAL A 362 9.18 9.22 24.03
CA VAL A 362 9.94 9.58 22.83
C VAL A 362 9.41 10.91 22.27
N ALA A 363 10.27 11.94 22.27
CA ALA A 363 9.98 13.22 21.61
C ALA A 363 10.16 13.11 20.09
N VAL A 364 9.26 13.73 19.34
CA VAL A 364 9.35 13.91 17.89
C VAL A 364 9.10 15.39 17.58
N ALA A 365 10.13 16.12 17.19
CA ALA A 365 10.14 17.58 17.03
C ALA A 365 9.67 18.05 15.63
N GLY A 366 9.41 17.11 14.72
CA GLY A 366 9.04 17.37 13.33
C GLY A 366 10.24 17.62 12.40
N ASP A 367 9.96 17.89 11.13
CA ASP A 367 10.99 18.07 10.10
C ASP A 367 11.64 19.46 10.13
N ASP A 368 12.89 19.53 9.63
CA ASP A 368 13.62 20.79 9.43
C ASP A 368 12.87 21.74 8.48
N GLN A 369 12.82 23.03 8.82
CA GLN A 369 12.08 24.04 8.08
C GLN A 369 13.00 25.11 7.49
N THR A 370 12.66 25.63 6.32
CA THR A 370 13.30 26.82 5.73
C THR A 370 12.23 27.85 5.40
N LEU A 371 12.37 29.04 5.99
CA LEU A 371 11.38 30.12 5.96
C LEU A 371 12.08 31.45 5.68
N ARG A 372 11.32 32.47 5.27
CA ARG A 372 11.83 33.83 5.12
C ARG A 372 11.93 34.52 6.48
N PHE A 373 12.99 35.29 6.70
CA PHE A 373 13.13 36.11 7.90
C PHE A 373 11.96 37.09 8.05
N GLY A 374 11.27 37.03 9.20
CA GLY A 374 10.03 37.77 9.47
C GLY A 374 8.78 36.89 9.53
N SER A 375 8.83 35.69 8.96
CA SER A 375 7.78 34.67 9.12
C SER A 375 7.86 33.98 10.49
N THR A 376 6.78 33.28 10.85
CA THR A 376 6.72 32.41 12.03
C THR A 376 6.76 30.94 11.60
N ALA A 377 7.61 30.14 12.22
CA ALA A 377 7.64 28.70 12.02
C ALA A 377 6.64 27.99 12.94
N THR A 378 6.04 26.90 12.49
CA THR A 378 5.18 26.06 13.33
C THR A 378 6.00 24.89 13.86
N LEU A 379 5.99 24.69 15.17
CA LEU A 379 6.59 23.55 15.85
C LEU A 379 5.49 22.58 16.24
N ASP A 380 5.54 21.34 15.75
CA ASP A 380 4.52 20.32 16.00
C ASP A 380 5.16 19.08 16.61
N GLY A 381 4.78 18.79 17.85
CA GLY A 381 5.27 17.65 18.62
C GLY A 381 4.22 16.55 18.78
N THR A 382 3.07 16.64 18.11
CA THR A 382 1.91 15.76 18.32
C THR A 382 2.15 14.29 18.00
N THR A 383 3.22 13.98 17.27
CA THR A 383 3.66 12.61 16.95
C THR A 383 4.58 12.01 18.01
N SER A 384 4.92 12.76 19.07
CA SER A 384 5.60 12.24 20.26
C SER A 384 4.72 11.22 20.96
N PHE A 385 5.30 10.16 21.53
CA PHE A 385 4.53 9.08 22.14
C PHE A 385 5.21 8.53 23.39
N ASP A 386 4.40 7.99 24.31
CA ASP A 386 4.87 7.19 25.43
C ASP A 386 4.69 5.69 25.13
N PRO A 387 5.69 4.81 25.38
CA PRO A 387 5.56 3.37 25.18
C PRO A 387 4.49 2.66 26.02
N GLU A 388 4.00 3.30 27.08
CA GLU A 388 2.92 2.87 27.98
C GLU A 388 1.59 3.63 27.76
N GLU A 389 1.56 4.59 26.81
CA GLU A 389 0.41 5.42 26.41
C GLU A 389 -0.06 6.48 27.43
N GLU A 390 0.84 6.95 28.31
CA GLU A 390 0.59 8.04 29.26
C GLU A 390 0.45 9.40 28.57
N GLU A 391 -0.30 10.30 29.21
CA GLU A 391 -0.42 11.68 28.75
C GLU A 391 0.91 12.43 28.86
N LEU A 392 1.35 13.01 27.73
CA LEU A 392 2.60 13.74 27.65
C LEU A 392 2.45 15.23 27.94
N SER A 393 3.44 15.77 28.64
CA SER A 393 3.71 17.20 28.75
C SER A 393 4.89 17.60 27.87
N PHE A 394 4.81 18.77 27.22
CA PHE A 394 5.75 19.21 26.20
C PHE A 394 6.65 20.33 26.72
N LYS A 395 7.90 20.38 26.21
CA LYS A 395 8.85 21.45 26.51
C LYS A 395 9.75 21.75 25.31
N TRP A 396 9.41 22.80 24.58
CA TRP A 396 10.21 23.36 23.51
C TRP A 396 11.26 24.35 24.04
N THR A 397 12.49 24.27 23.53
CA THR A 397 13.59 25.17 23.90
C THR A 397 14.36 25.61 22.67
N ALA A 398 14.46 26.92 22.43
CA ALA A 398 15.32 27.47 21.39
C ALA A 398 16.76 27.59 21.91
N LEU A 399 17.72 26.92 21.26
CA LEU A 399 19.08 26.78 21.79
C LEU A 399 20.01 27.94 21.42
N ASN A 400 19.71 28.68 20.35
CA ASN A 400 20.62 29.67 19.77
C ASN A 400 19.98 31.02 19.41
N GLY A 401 18.85 31.37 20.03
CA GLY A 401 18.16 32.67 19.89
C GLY A 401 16.71 32.54 19.43
N GLY A 402 16.05 33.67 19.18
CA GLY A 402 14.63 33.71 18.81
C GLY A 402 13.67 33.48 20.00
N ALA A 403 12.38 33.42 19.70
CA ALA A 403 11.32 33.29 20.70
C ALA A 403 10.31 32.22 20.30
N ILE A 404 9.93 31.37 21.26
CA ILE A 404 8.84 30.39 21.15
C ILE A 404 7.64 30.96 21.91
N GLU A 405 6.46 30.96 21.29
CA GLU A 405 5.27 31.61 21.85
C GLU A 405 4.72 30.88 23.09
N VAL A 406 4.48 29.56 22.97
CA VAL A 406 3.98 28.71 24.07
C VAL A 406 4.84 27.45 24.18
N PRO A 407 5.97 27.52 24.90
CA PRO A 407 6.93 26.41 24.97
C PRO A 407 6.39 25.09 25.52
N SER A 408 5.21 25.08 26.15
CA SER A 408 4.61 23.89 26.76
C SER A 408 3.45 23.28 25.95
N ALA A 409 3.11 23.85 24.80
CA ALA A 409 2.05 23.32 23.95
C ALA A 409 2.57 22.19 23.05
N SER A 410 1.71 21.24 22.70
CA SER A 410 2.01 20.19 21.72
C SER A 410 2.25 20.75 20.33
N VAL A 411 1.59 21.87 19.99
CA VAL A 411 1.85 22.68 18.79
C VAL A 411 2.05 24.13 19.20
N THR A 412 3.11 24.77 18.72
CA THR A 412 3.42 26.18 19.02
C THR A 412 4.12 26.88 17.84
N THR A 413 4.43 28.17 17.97
CA THR A 413 5.13 28.94 16.94
C THR A 413 6.50 29.42 17.41
N PHE A 414 7.43 29.58 16.47
CA PHE A 414 8.77 30.12 16.66
C PHE A 414 9.01 31.32 15.75
N SER A 415 9.60 32.39 16.30
CA SER A 415 10.00 33.60 15.57
C SER A 415 11.50 33.83 15.73
N ALA A 416 12.19 34.03 14.60
CA ALA A 416 13.62 34.36 14.58
C ALA A 416 13.87 35.83 14.94
N ASP A 417 15.00 36.10 15.61
CA ASP A 417 15.44 37.47 15.95
C ASP A 417 16.42 38.07 14.91
N ARG A 418 16.98 37.22 14.05
CA ARG A 418 17.81 37.55 12.87
C ARG A 418 17.75 36.44 11.81
N PRO A 419 18.16 36.70 10.55
CA PRO A 419 18.36 35.64 9.57
C PRO A 419 19.42 34.62 10.03
N GLY A 420 19.25 33.36 9.65
CA GLY A 420 20.14 32.25 10.01
C GLY A 420 19.38 31.00 10.47
N THR A 421 20.13 29.95 10.79
CA THR A 421 19.58 28.66 11.26
C THR A 421 19.49 28.62 12.78
N TYR A 422 18.31 28.24 13.28
CA TYR A 422 18.01 28.02 14.69
C TYR A 422 17.83 26.55 14.97
N THR A 423 18.37 26.07 16.08
CA THR A 423 18.14 24.69 16.54
C THR A 423 17.18 24.74 17.71
N ILE A 424 16.04 24.09 17.56
CA ILE A 424 15.00 23.98 18.57
C ILE A 424 15.00 22.55 19.10
N SER A 425 14.88 22.39 20.41
CA SER A 425 14.80 21.11 21.09
C SER A 425 13.41 20.88 21.65
N LEU A 426 12.84 19.70 21.41
CA LEU A 426 11.67 19.18 22.11
C LEU A 426 12.09 18.13 23.13
N VAL A 427 11.59 18.26 24.36
CA VAL A 427 11.59 17.21 25.38
C VAL A 427 10.15 17.00 25.81
N VAL A 428 9.72 15.74 25.93
CA VAL A 428 8.40 15.37 26.45
C VAL A 428 8.54 14.60 27.77
N ASN A 429 7.51 14.63 28.61
CA ASN A 429 7.51 13.99 29.93
C ASN A 429 6.14 13.37 30.23
N ASP A 430 6.13 12.12 30.68
CA ASP A 430 4.96 11.26 30.99
C ASP A 430 4.43 11.43 32.43
N GLY A 431 4.98 12.38 33.19
CA GLY A 431 4.72 12.60 34.61
C GLY A 431 5.72 11.91 35.55
N LEU A 432 6.60 11.06 35.03
CA LEU A 432 7.61 10.30 35.78
C LEU A 432 9.04 10.62 35.32
N GLU A 433 9.28 10.66 34.01
CA GLU A 433 10.61 10.81 33.41
C GLU A 433 10.58 11.66 32.12
N ASP A 434 11.69 12.36 31.85
CA ASP A 434 11.87 13.14 30.62
C ASP A 434 12.37 12.22 29.48
N SER A 435 11.93 12.50 28.25
CA SER A 435 12.50 11.89 27.04
C SER A 435 13.95 12.36 26.80
N ASP A 436 14.67 11.61 25.96
CA ASP A 436 15.80 12.21 25.24
C ASP A 436 15.30 13.38 24.36
N PRO A 437 16.09 14.45 24.19
CA PRO A 437 15.68 15.59 23.38
C PRO A 437 15.71 15.26 21.89
N ASP A 438 14.66 15.63 21.16
CA ASP A 438 14.68 15.66 19.70
C ASP A 438 14.94 17.09 19.19
N LEU A 439 15.65 17.23 18.07
CA LEU A 439 16.13 18.50 17.54
C LEU A 439 15.58 18.76 16.15
N VAL A 440 15.06 19.97 15.94
CA VAL A 440 14.64 20.47 14.62
C VAL A 440 15.40 21.77 14.29
N ASN A 441 15.88 21.89 13.06
CA ASN A 441 16.54 23.09 12.56
C ASN A 441 15.57 23.93 11.72
N ILE A 442 15.53 25.23 12.03
CA ILE A 442 14.71 26.20 11.31
C ILE A 442 15.61 27.28 10.73
N THR A 443 15.69 27.33 9.41
CA THR A 443 16.53 28.28 8.68
C THR A 443 15.73 29.45 8.17
N PHE A 444 16.08 30.66 8.62
CA PHE A 444 15.48 31.90 8.15
C PHE A 444 16.39 32.61 7.14
N THR A 445 15.98 32.67 5.87
CA THR A 445 16.74 33.35 4.81
C THR A 445 16.47 34.87 4.80
N PRO A 446 17.48 35.72 4.53
CA PRO A 446 17.27 37.14 4.30
C PRO A 446 16.54 37.38 2.96
N ASN A 447 15.86 38.52 2.85
CA ASN A 447 15.22 38.98 1.62
C ASN A 447 16.24 39.33 0.51
N GLN A 448 15.92 39.11 -0.76
CA GLN A 448 16.64 39.70 -1.90
C GLN A 448 15.84 40.88 -2.47
N PRO A 449 16.48 42.02 -2.79
CA PRO A 449 15.76 43.15 -3.36
C PRO A 449 15.28 42.83 -4.79
N PRO A 450 14.13 43.37 -5.22
CA PRO A 450 13.59 43.13 -6.55
C PRO A 450 14.41 43.82 -7.65
N VAL A 451 14.17 43.42 -8.90
CA VAL A 451 14.79 43.97 -10.11
C VAL A 451 13.73 44.74 -10.90
N ALA A 452 13.92 46.04 -11.07
CA ALA A 452 13.08 46.85 -11.96
C ALA A 452 13.53 46.68 -13.41
N ASP A 453 12.55 46.59 -14.32
CA ASP A 453 12.73 46.68 -15.77
C ASP A 453 11.76 47.75 -16.29
N ALA A 454 12.30 48.83 -16.83
CA ALA A 454 11.54 49.96 -17.32
C ALA A 454 11.14 49.79 -18.80
N GLY A 455 11.58 48.74 -19.49
CA GLY A 455 11.35 48.51 -20.91
C GLY A 455 12.26 49.35 -21.83
N ASP A 456 12.08 49.17 -23.14
CA ASP A 456 12.93 49.77 -24.17
C ASP A 456 12.69 51.28 -24.37
N ASP A 457 13.71 51.97 -24.91
CA ASP A 457 13.61 53.35 -25.39
C ASP A 457 12.56 53.48 -26.53
N ASP A 458 11.76 54.56 -26.53
CA ASP A 458 10.70 54.77 -27.54
C ASP A 458 10.70 56.20 -28.13
N THR A 459 9.98 56.39 -29.23
CA THR A 459 9.80 57.67 -29.92
C THR A 459 8.32 57.96 -30.16
N THR A 460 7.82 59.08 -29.64
CA THR A 460 6.43 59.52 -29.80
C THR A 460 6.33 60.94 -30.36
N PHE A 461 5.13 61.47 -30.53
CA PHE A 461 4.88 62.83 -31.00
C PHE A 461 4.46 63.75 -29.87
N VAL A 462 4.61 65.05 -30.09
CA VAL A 462 4.17 66.08 -29.16
C VAL A 462 2.67 65.91 -28.84
N ASN A 463 2.33 65.90 -27.55
CA ASN A 463 0.99 65.65 -27.00
C ASN A 463 0.38 64.30 -27.42
N GLN A 464 1.22 63.29 -27.71
CA GLN A 464 0.77 61.90 -27.81
C GLN A 464 1.27 61.14 -26.59
N PRO A 465 0.36 60.50 -25.82
CA PRO A 465 0.78 59.65 -24.73
C PRO A 465 1.50 58.42 -25.27
N VAL A 466 2.60 58.04 -24.61
CA VAL A 466 3.27 56.74 -24.79
C VAL A 466 2.98 55.87 -23.57
N THR A 467 2.69 54.59 -23.80
CA THR A 467 2.53 53.61 -22.73
C THR A 467 3.91 53.16 -22.29
N LEU A 468 4.16 53.19 -20.98
CA LEU A 468 5.35 52.59 -20.38
C LEU A 468 4.92 51.31 -19.69
N ASP A 469 5.69 50.25 -19.89
CA ASP A 469 5.38 48.93 -19.37
C ASP A 469 6.55 48.45 -18.52
N GLY A 470 6.33 48.38 -17.21
CA GLY A 470 7.30 47.86 -16.25
C GLY A 470 7.02 46.43 -15.83
N THR A 471 6.10 45.72 -16.50
CA THR A 471 5.63 44.39 -16.05
C THR A 471 6.71 43.30 -16.07
N ASP A 472 7.81 43.49 -16.82
CA ASP A 472 8.99 42.61 -16.81
C ASP A 472 9.86 42.76 -15.54
N SER A 473 9.54 43.72 -14.66
CA SER A 473 10.11 43.80 -13.33
C SER A 473 9.76 42.55 -12.53
N HIS A 474 10.73 41.96 -11.85
CA HIS A 474 10.55 40.71 -11.10
C HIS A 474 11.27 40.74 -9.76
N ASP A 475 10.73 39.98 -8.82
CA ASP A 475 11.37 39.72 -7.53
C ASP A 475 12.00 38.32 -7.54
N PRO A 476 13.23 38.11 -7.03
CA PRO A 476 13.85 36.78 -6.98
C PRO A 476 13.07 35.74 -6.16
N GLU A 477 12.20 36.17 -5.25
CA GLU A 477 11.31 35.34 -4.45
C GLU A 477 9.85 35.38 -4.93
N ASP A 478 9.58 35.96 -6.10
CA ASP A 478 8.25 36.15 -6.69
C ASP A 478 7.27 36.94 -5.79
N ASP A 479 7.79 37.80 -4.92
CA ASP A 479 6.96 38.69 -4.11
C ASP A 479 6.17 39.71 -4.97
N PRO A 480 4.93 40.07 -4.59
CA PRO A 480 4.15 41.08 -5.30
C PRO A 480 4.83 42.45 -5.31
N LEU A 481 4.99 43.03 -6.51
CA LEU A 481 5.66 44.31 -6.69
C LEU A 481 4.70 45.50 -6.69
N THR A 482 5.16 46.59 -6.09
CA THR A 482 4.59 47.93 -6.25
C THR A 482 5.55 48.81 -7.03
N TYR A 483 5.01 49.70 -7.87
CA TYR A 483 5.80 50.41 -8.89
C TYR A 483 5.91 51.90 -8.55
N LEU A 484 6.99 52.53 -9.00
CA LEU A 484 7.17 53.97 -8.88
C LEU A 484 7.94 54.52 -10.09
N TRP A 485 7.20 55.12 -11.01
CA TRP A 485 7.71 55.85 -12.17
C TRP A 485 8.01 57.30 -11.84
N GLN A 486 9.13 57.80 -12.34
CA GLN A 486 9.51 59.21 -12.23
C GLN A 486 10.11 59.72 -13.54
N SER A 487 9.67 60.88 -14.01
CA SER A 487 10.33 61.61 -15.11
C SER A 487 11.31 62.64 -14.55
N LEU A 488 12.52 62.70 -15.09
CA LEU A 488 13.59 63.57 -14.60
C LEU A 488 13.58 64.97 -15.25
N GLU A 489 13.15 65.06 -16.51
CA GLU A 489 13.13 66.30 -17.29
C GLU A 489 11.75 66.96 -17.42
N GLY A 490 10.72 66.44 -16.73
CA GLY A 490 9.35 66.96 -16.77
C GLY A 490 8.42 66.13 -17.66
N GLY A 491 7.33 66.71 -18.16
CA GLY A 491 6.23 65.93 -18.74
C GLY A 491 5.29 65.35 -17.68
N THR A 492 4.25 64.63 -18.10
CA THR A 492 3.18 64.15 -17.22
C THR A 492 3.11 62.64 -17.24
N LEU A 493 3.23 62.01 -16.07
CA LEU A 493 2.94 60.58 -15.86
C LEU A 493 1.53 60.42 -15.29
N THR A 494 0.78 59.46 -15.81
CA THR A 494 -0.58 59.15 -15.32
C THR A 494 -0.54 57.90 -14.46
N LYS A 495 -0.83 58.04 -13.15
CA LYS A 495 -0.73 56.93 -12.18
C LYS A 495 0.67 56.29 -12.17
N PRO A 496 1.72 57.05 -11.77
CA PRO A 496 3.09 56.56 -11.73
C PRO A 496 3.33 55.35 -10.81
N GLU A 497 2.34 54.99 -10.00
CA GLU A 497 2.35 53.84 -9.10
C GLU A 497 1.93 52.50 -9.73
N GLN A 498 1.52 52.49 -11.00
CA GLN A 498 1.09 51.28 -11.72
C GLN A 498 2.23 50.68 -12.56
N ALA A 499 2.22 49.35 -12.75
CA ALA A 499 3.17 48.64 -13.60
C ALA A 499 3.15 49.18 -15.04
N ILE A 500 1.93 49.33 -15.58
CA ILE A 500 1.67 49.98 -16.86
C ILE A 500 1.18 51.40 -16.58
N THR A 501 1.87 52.39 -17.11
CA THR A 501 1.57 53.81 -16.93
C THR A 501 1.62 54.53 -18.28
N SER A 502 1.22 55.79 -18.35
CA SER A 502 1.37 56.59 -19.57
C SER A 502 2.13 57.88 -19.32
N PHE A 503 2.99 58.22 -20.27
CA PHE A 503 3.77 59.45 -20.28
C PHE A 503 3.35 60.34 -21.46
N GLU A 504 3.12 61.62 -21.20
CA GLU A 504 2.82 62.61 -22.23
C GLU A 504 3.68 63.87 -22.04
N ALA A 505 4.17 64.41 -23.15
CA ALA A 505 4.97 65.62 -23.18
C ALA A 505 4.56 66.56 -24.31
N SER A 506 4.63 67.88 -24.03
CA SER A 506 4.21 68.95 -24.95
C SER A 506 5.38 69.66 -25.66
N GLU A 507 6.62 69.25 -25.38
CA GLU A 507 7.82 69.77 -26.03
C GLU A 507 8.60 68.63 -26.70
N ALA A 508 9.03 68.86 -27.93
CA ALA A 508 9.82 67.92 -28.71
C ALA A 508 11.28 67.87 -28.20
N MET A 509 11.57 66.87 -27.37
CA MET A 509 12.90 66.55 -26.84
C MET A 509 12.93 65.09 -26.35
N THR A 510 14.08 64.63 -25.86
CA THR A 510 14.22 63.33 -25.20
C THR A 510 14.04 63.48 -23.68
N TYR A 511 13.18 62.65 -23.08
CA TYR A 511 12.92 62.57 -21.64
C TYR A 511 13.48 61.26 -21.10
N THR A 512 14.19 61.29 -19.97
CA THR A 512 14.66 60.10 -19.26
C THR A 512 13.72 59.82 -18.08
N LEU A 513 13.18 58.62 -18.07
CA LEU A 513 12.28 58.13 -17.04
C LEU A 513 12.98 57.05 -16.23
N SER A 514 12.66 56.97 -14.94
CA SER A 514 13.17 55.94 -14.03
C SER A 514 12.03 55.14 -13.42
N LEU A 515 12.17 53.82 -13.41
CA LEU A 515 11.31 52.91 -12.66
C LEU A 515 12.04 52.36 -11.43
N LYS A 516 11.35 52.32 -10.29
CA LYS A 516 11.70 51.47 -9.15
C LYS A 516 10.53 50.56 -8.78
N VAL A 517 10.84 49.37 -8.28
CA VAL A 517 9.85 48.45 -7.73
C VAL A 517 10.14 48.11 -6.26
N PHE A 518 9.09 47.80 -5.50
CA PHE A 518 9.14 47.48 -4.07
C PHE A 518 8.29 46.24 -3.78
N ASP A 519 8.90 45.24 -3.17
CA ASP A 519 8.36 43.91 -2.85
C ASP A 519 7.59 43.85 -1.51
N GLY A 520 7.48 44.98 -0.80
CA GLY A 520 6.93 45.04 0.56
C GLY A 520 7.98 45.15 1.67
N PHE A 521 9.25 44.95 1.35
CA PHE A 521 10.38 44.90 2.27
C PHE A 521 11.53 45.83 1.85
N ASP A 522 12.01 45.72 0.60
CA ASP A 522 13.12 46.48 0.02
C ASP A 522 12.81 47.04 -1.37
N TRP A 523 13.47 48.16 -1.71
CA TRP A 523 13.36 48.79 -3.03
C TRP A 523 14.43 48.28 -3.99
N SER A 524 14.07 48.13 -5.27
CA SER A 524 15.01 47.86 -6.34
C SER A 524 16.00 49.02 -6.56
N ASN A 525 17.09 48.71 -7.24
CA ASN A 525 17.83 49.75 -7.98
C ASN A 525 16.93 50.31 -9.10
N PRO A 526 17.03 51.61 -9.43
CA PRO A 526 16.23 52.19 -10.50
C PRO A 526 16.74 51.71 -11.86
N ASP A 527 15.80 51.40 -12.75
CA ASP A 527 16.05 51.20 -14.18
C ASP A 527 15.57 52.42 -14.99
N PHE A 528 16.19 52.68 -16.16
CA PHE A 528 15.99 53.92 -16.92
C PHE A 528 15.69 53.67 -18.40
N LEU A 529 14.72 54.41 -18.94
CA LEU A 529 14.41 54.45 -20.39
C LEU A 529 14.33 55.89 -20.91
N ASN A 530 14.52 56.07 -22.22
CA ASN A 530 14.41 57.35 -22.91
C ASN A 530 13.22 57.41 -23.88
N ILE A 531 12.40 58.47 -23.77
CA ILE A 531 11.32 58.77 -24.71
C ILE A 531 11.70 59.98 -25.56
N THR A 532 11.84 59.80 -26.87
CA THR A 532 12.12 60.89 -27.83
C THR A 532 10.83 61.43 -28.45
N VAL A 533 10.53 62.71 -28.25
CA VAL A 533 9.29 63.34 -28.74
C VAL A 533 9.57 64.21 -29.98
N VAL A 534 8.86 63.99 -31.10
CA VAL A 534 9.07 64.66 -32.41
C VAL A 534 7.80 65.30 -33.00
N ASP A 535 7.92 66.13 -34.06
CA ASP A 535 6.86 67.06 -34.51
C ASP A 535 5.98 66.60 -35.72
N THR A 536 6.35 65.65 -36.61
CA THR A 536 5.51 65.24 -37.80
C THR A 536 5.85 63.90 -38.52
N ILE A 537 4.86 63.19 -39.13
CA ILE A 537 4.97 62.08 -40.14
C ILE A 537 4.00 62.25 -41.36
N PRO A 538 4.29 61.73 -42.60
CA PRO A 538 3.44 61.83 -43.83
C PRO A 538 2.41 60.67 -44.04
N PRO A 539 1.38 60.79 -44.92
CA PRO A 539 0.23 59.87 -44.97
C PRO A 539 0.42 58.60 -45.83
N GLY A 540 0.02 57.43 -45.30
CA GLY A 540 -0.12 56.13 -46.01
C GLY A 540 -1.59 55.77 -46.31
N LYS A 541 -1.88 54.59 -46.90
CA LYS A 541 -3.27 54.10 -47.16
C LYS A 541 -3.85 53.34 -45.96
N THR A 542 -5.16 53.10 -45.95
CA THR A 542 -5.92 52.40 -44.88
C THR A 542 -5.93 50.88 -45.07
N PRO A 543 -5.72 50.08 -44.00
CA PRO A 543 -5.83 48.62 -44.03
C PRO A 543 -7.29 48.11 -44.00
N VAL A 544 -7.49 46.80 -44.16
CA VAL A 544 -8.79 46.10 -44.15
C VAL A 544 -8.80 45.01 -43.06
N ALA A 545 -9.78 45.05 -42.16
CA ALA A 545 -10.01 44.01 -41.15
C ALA A 545 -10.90 42.87 -41.69
N ASP A 546 -10.61 41.65 -41.25
CA ASP A 546 -11.42 40.43 -41.46
C ASP A 546 -11.47 39.68 -40.13
N ALA A 547 -12.65 39.61 -39.50
CA ALA A 547 -12.86 39.01 -38.19
C ALA A 547 -13.12 37.48 -38.26
N GLY A 548 -13.13 36.89 -39.45
CA GLY A 548 -13.48 35.48 -39.67
C GLY A 548 -14.99 35.22 -39.72
N PRO A 549 -15.41 33.98 -40.02
CA PRO A 549 -16.83 33.64 -40.18
C PRO A 549 -17.56 33.46 -38.84
N ASP A 550 -18.86 33.76 -38.83
CA ASP A 550 -19.77 33.42 -37.73
C ASP A 550 -19.75 31.91 -37.46
N THR A 551 -19.63 31.53 -36.19
CA THR A 551 -19.44 30.12 -35.79
C THR A 551 -20.35 29.75 -34.61
N THR A 552 -20.83 28.50 -34.60
CA THR A 552 -21.64 27.94 -33.52
C THR A 552 -20.87 26.82 -32.84
N TYR A 553 -20.84 26.83 -31.50
CA TYR A 553 -20.24 25.81 -30.65
C TYR A 553 -21.31 25.21 -29.73
N LEU A 554 -21.14 23.95 -29.35
CA LEU A 554 -21.93 23.34 -28.29
C LEU A 554 -21.30 23.61 -26.93
N LEU A 555 -22.12 23.85 -25.90
CA LEU A 555 -21.65 24.08 -24.53
C LEU A 555 -20.86 22.85 -24.05
N GLY A 556 -19.55 23.03 -23.83
CA GLY A 556 -18.63 21.97 -23.38
C GLY A 556 -17.73 21.39 -24.48
N GLU A 557 -17.85 21.83 -25.74
CA GLU A 557 -17.03 21.35 -26.87
C GLU A 557 -15.55 21.77 -26.79
N THR A 558 -15.24 22.84 -26.08
CA THR A 558 -13.90 23.35 -25.82
C THR A 558 -13.90 24.11 -24.50
N GLU A 559 -12.75 24.38 -23.89
CA GLU A 559 -12.63 25.22 -22.67
C GLU A 559 -12.43 26.71 -23.02
N THR A 560 -11.93 27.00 -24.22
CA THR A 560 -11.71 28.34 -24.74
C THR A 560 -12.06 28.43 -26.23
N ILE A 561 -12.54 29.59 -26.67
CA ILE A 561 -12.81 29.86 -28.09
C ILE A 561 -11.77 30.84 -28.61
N THR A 562 -11.15 30.50 -29.74
CA THR A 562 -10.15 31.36 -30.41
C THR A 562 -10.80 32.08 -31.59
N LEU A 563 -10.71 33.41 -31.61
CA LEU A 563 -11.09 34.21 -32.79
C LEU A 563 -9.91 34.26 -33.77
N ASP A 564 -10.17 34.42 -35.07
CA ASP A 564 -9.10 34.42 -36.09
C ASP A 564 -9.18 35.65 -37.00
N GLY A 565 -8.35 36.65 -36.71
CA GLY A 565 -8.24 37.89 -37.50
C GLY A 565 -7.27 37.80 -38.68
N SER A 566 -6.65 36.63 -38.90
CA SER A 566 -5.54 36.47 -39.85
C SER A 566 -5.88 36.76 -41.32
N GLY A 567 -7.17 36.87 -41.67
CA GLY A 567 -7.63 37.33 -42.98
C GLY A 567 -7.42 38.83 -43.25
N SER A 568 -7.05 39.61 -42.23
CA SER A 568 -6.86 41.06 -42.34
C SER A 568 -5.65 41.42 -43.21
N THR A 569 -5.76 42.47 -44.04
CA THR A 569 -4.72 42.83 -45.02
C THR A 569 -4.41 44.32 -45.10
N ASP A 570 -3.14 44.65 -45.35
CA ASP A 570 -2.70 46.01 -45.66
C ASP A 570 -2.32 46.17 -47.14
N PRO A 571 -2.93 47.12 -47.88
CA PRO A 571 -2.62 47.35 -49.29
C PRO A 571 -1.18 47.80 -49.60
N ASP A 572 -0.46 48.32 -48.62
CA ASP A 572 0.94 48.75 -48.74
C ASP A 572 1.91 47.71 -48.14
N GLY A 573 1.41 46.54 -47.71
CA GLY A 573 2.19 45.42 -47.18
C GLY A 573 2.77 45.66 -45.78
N LYS A 574 2.25 46.66 -45.05
CA LYS A 574 2.71 46.98 -43.70
C LYS A 574 2.19 45.97 -42.66
N PRO A 575 2.95 45.75 -41.57
CA PRO A 575 2.47 44.94 -40.46
C PRO A 575 1.21 45.57 -39.84
N LEU A 576 0.28 44.71 -39.43
CA LEU A 576 -0.99 45.08 -38.83
C LEU A 576 -0.96 44.84 -37.32
N GLN A 577 -1.43 45.82 -36.56
CA GLN A 577 -1.85 45.66 -35.17
C GLN A 577 -3.35 45.38 -35.15
N PHE A 578 -3.79 44.50 -34.26
CA PHE A 578 -5.17 44.05 -34.15
C PHE A 578 -5.82 44.71 -32.93
N TYR A 579 -7.11 45.00 -33.02
CA TYR A 579 -7.87 45.60 -31.93
C TYR A 579 -9.26 44.97 -31.94
N TRP A 580 -9.44 43.99 -31.07
CA TRP A 580 -10.70 43.33 -30.86
C TRP A 580 -11.50 44.05 -29.77
N LYS A 581 -12.82 44.04 -29.92
CA LYS A 581 -13.74 44.61 -28.94
C LYS A 581 -14.93 43.68 -28.75
N SER A 582 -15.19 43.29 -27.51
CA SER A 582 -16.45 42.65 -27.13
C SER A 582 -17.60 43.67 -27.15
N ALA A 583 -18.78 43.25 -27.59
CA ALA A 583 -19.97 44.07 -27.38
C ALA A 583 -20.28 44.18 -25.87
N GLU A 584 -20.71 45.35 -25.40
CA GLU A 584 -21.01 45.63 -23.97
C GLU A 584 -22.04 44.67 -23.35
N THR A 585 -22.77 43.92 -24.18
CA THR A 585 -23.76 42.92 -23.76
C THR A 585 -23.19 41.52 -23.56
N ASN A 586 -21.91 41.28 -23.88
CA ASN A 586 -21.28 39.97 -23.68
C ASN A 586 -20.86 39.83 -22.19
N PRO A 587 -21.18 38.71 -21.52
CA PRO A 587 -20.79 38.49 -20.13
C PRO A 587 -19.29 38.24 -19.91
N SER A 588 -18.53 37.95 -20.97
CA SER A 588 -17.07 37.74 -20.92
C SER A 588 -16.34 38.66 -21.91
N ASN A 589 -15.19 39.17 -21.49
CA ASN A 589 -14.26 39.91 -22.35
C ASN A 589 -13.19 38.97 -22.92
N ILE A 590 -12.64 39.39 -24.06
CA ILE A 590 -11.51 38.77 -24.76
C ILE A 590 -10.21 39.33 -24.18
N ASP A 591 -9.22 38.48 -23.96
CA ASP A 591 -7.91 38.84 -23.39
C ASP A 591 -6.82 37.84 -23.88
N PRO A 592 -5.73 38.30 -24.52
CA PRO A 592 -5.46 39.68 -24.94
C PRO A 592 -6.35 40.10 -26.11
N ASP A 593 -6.75 41.37 -26.19
CA ASP A 593 -7.64 41.91 -27.23
C ASP A 593 -6.89 42.55 -28.41
N ASP A 594 -5.56 42.62 -28.35
CA ASP A 594 -4.68 43.29 -29.33
C ASP A 594 -3.87 42.32 -30.20
N VAL A 595 -4.13 41.02 -30.07
CA VAL A 595 -3.47 39.97 -30.84
C VAL A 595 -4.29 39.53 -32.06
N MET A 596 -3.61 38.91 -33.03
CA MET A 596 -4.26 38.39 -34.23
C MET A 596 -5.29 37.27 -33.94
N ARG A 597 -5.06 36.49 -32.88
CA ARG A 597 -5.89 35.35 -32.49
C ARG A 597 -6.19 35.37 -30.99
N PRO A 598 -7.10 36.24 -30.54
CA PRO A 598 -7.44 36.34 -29.14
C PRO A 598 -8.29 35.13 -28.73
N THR A 599 -8.19 34.74 -27.47
CA THR A 599 -9.04 33.70 -26.90
C THR A 599 -10.00 34.33 -25.89
N PHE A 600 -11.12 33.66 -25.65
CA PHE A 600 -11.98 33.98 -24.51
C PHE A 600 -12.49 32.69 -23.85
N PRO A 601 -12.62 32.69 -22.51
CA PRO A 601 -13.04 31.52 -21.75
C PRO A 601 -14.51 31.21 -22.02
N LEU A 602 -14.86 29.91 -22.05
CA LEU A 602 -16.19 29.45 -22.46
C LEU A 602 -17.30 30.11 -21.64
N PRO A 603 -18.13 30.97 -22.26
CA PRO A 603 -19.23 31.57 -21.55
C PRO A 603 -20.48 30.66 -21.60
N ILE A 604 -21.43 30.92 -20.71
CA ILE A 604 -22.76 30.29 -20.64
C ILE A 604 -23.47 30.28 -22.02
N PRO A 605 -24.50 29.44 -22.25
CA PRO A 605 -25.27 29.47 -23.49
C PRO A 605 -25.73 30.88 -23.87
N GLY A 606 -25.45 31.32 -25.10
CA GLY A 606 -25.64 32.71 -25.48
C GLY A 606 -25.09 33.07 -26.85
N ARG A 607 -25.39 34.29 -27.29
CA ARG A 607 -24.90 34.87 -28.55
C ARG A 607 -23.92 36.00 -28.23
N TYR A 608 -22.68 35.84 -28.68
CA TYR A 608 -21.56 36.72 -28.43
C TYR A 608 -21.16 37.45 -29.71
N VAL A 609 -20.96 38.77 -29.64
CA VAL A 609 -20.52 39.56 -30.80
C VAL A 609 -19.17 40.20 -30.49
N PHE A 610 -18.21 40.01 -31.40
CA PHE A 610 -16.89 40.61 -31.35
C PHE A 610 -16.63 41.46 -32.58
N ILE A 611 -15.89 42.55 -32.42
CA ILE A 611 -15.61 43.54 -33.47
C ILE A 611 -14.09 43.65 -33.61
N LEU A 612 -13.54 43.46 -34.80
CA LEU A 612 -12.12 43.65 -35.12
C LEU A 612 -11.89 44.96 -35.87
N THR A 613 -10.88 45.72 -35.48
CA THR A 613 -10.26 46.80 -36.27
C THR A 613 -8.75 46.56 -36.37
N VAL A 614 -8.12 46.87 -37.50
CA VAL A 614 -6.66 46.73 -37.67
C VAL A 614 -5.98 48.05 -38.01
N PHE A 615 -4.74 48.24 -37.57
CA PHE A 615 -3.94 49.46 -37.76
C PHE A 615 -2.59 49.15 -38.39
N ASN A 616 -2.18 49.93 -39.39
CA ASN A 616 -0.93 49.69 -40.13
C ASN A 616 0.22 50.64 -39.77
N GLY A 617 0.19 51.23 -38.57
CA GLY A 617 1.15 52.26 -38.16
C GLY A 617 0.89 53.64 -38.77
N SER A 618 -0.20 53.82 -39.51
CA SER A 618 -0.55 55.11 -40.13
C SER A 618 -2.06 55.36 -40.20
N ASN A 619 -2.87 54.31 -40.41
CA ASN A 619 -4.32 54.40 -40.52
C ASN A 619 -5.01 53.16 -39.93
N TYR A 620 -6.22 53.34 -39.41
CA TYR A 620 -7.10 52.26 -38.98
C TYR A 620 -7.99 51.77 -40.13
N SER A 621 -8.36 50.49 -40.11
CA SER A 621 -9.38 49.92 -40.98
C SER A 621 -10.78 50.38 -40.58
N LYS A 622 -11.76 50.07 -41.43
CA LYS A 622 -13.14 49.96 -40.93
C LYS A 622 -13.27 48.71 -40.05
N PRO A 623 -14.17 48.71 -39.05
CA PRO A 623 -14.40 47.54 -38.22
C PRO A 623 -15.10 46.42 -39.00
N ASP A 624 -14.77 45.19 -38.67
CA ASP A 624 -15.46 43.97 -39.09
C ASP A 624 -15.97 43.19 -37.87
N GLN A 625 -16.95 42.30 -38.02
CA GLN A 625 -17.60 41.62 -36.88
C GLN A 625 -17.69 40.11 -37.08
N VAL A 626 -17.58 39.39 -35.97
CA VAL A 626 -17.84 37.95 -35.89
C VAL A 626 -18.81 37.65 -34.76
N VAL A 627 -19.75 36.75 -35.02
CA VAL A 627 -20.74 36.27 -34.05
C VAL A 627 -20.42 34.83 -33.65
N ILE A 628 -20.26 34.61 -32.36
CA ILE A 628 -20.11 33.28 -31.77
C ILE A 628 -21.40 32.91 -31.05
N THR A 629 -22.01 31.79 -31.43
CA THR A 629 -23.22 31.27 -30.77
C THR A 629 -22.86 30.03 -29.98
N ILE A 630 -23.16 30.01 -28.69
CA ILE A 630 -23.00 28.83 -27.84
C ILE A 630 -24.39 28.27 -27.54
N GLU A 631 -24.66 27.10 -28.11
CA GLU A 631 -25.92 26.38 -27.92
C GLU A 631 -25.74 25.31 -26.85
N ASN A 632 -26.72 25.13 -25.98
CA ASN A 632 -26.75 23.97 -25.09
C ASN A 632 -27.35 22.79 -25.87
N PRO A 633 -26.62 21.67 -26.05
CA PRO A 633 -27.14 20.52 -26.79
C PRO A 633 -28.45 19.97 -26.21
N ASP A 634 -28.69 20.12 -24.90
CA ASP A 634 -29.78 19.44 -24.21
C ASP A 634 -31.01 20.31 -23.88
N VAL A 635 -31.07 21.55 -24.37
CA VAL A 635 -32.26 22.39 -24.15
C VAL A 635 -32.98 22.67 -25.46
N PHE A 636 -34.06 21.94 -25.69
CA PHE A 636 -35.16 22.36 -26.56
C PHE A 636 -35.85 23.61 -25.96
N VAL A 637 -35.17 24.77 -25.92
CA VAL A 637 -35.83 26.03 -25.53
C VAL A 637 -36.64 26.54 -26.72
N SER A 638 -37.96 26.37 -26.64
CA SER A 638 -38.89 27.18 -27.41
C SER A 638 -38.57 28.68 -27.20
N LYS A 639 -38.44 29.43 -28.31
CA LYS A 639 -37.95 30.83 -28.45
C LYS A 639 -38.63 31.94 -27.61
N THR A 640 -39.21 31.68 -26.43
CA THR A 640 -40.11 32.63 -25.75
C THR A 640 -39.89 32.89 -24.24
N ARG A 641 -38.91 32.29 -23.54
CA ARG A 641 -38.63 32.66 -22.14
C ARG A 641 -37.47 33.65 -21.99
N ARG A 642 -37.70 34.74 -21.24
CA ARG A 642 -36.68 35.72 -20.83
C ARG A 642 -35.83 35.13 -19.70
N LEU A 643 -34.51 35.16 -19.87
CA LEU A 643 -33.53 34.85 -18.82
C LEU A 643 -33.73 35.81 -17.63
N SER A 644 -33.98 35.25 -16.45
CA SER A 644 -34.01 35.99 -15.18
C SER A 644 -32.97 35.33 -14.27
N VAL A 645 -31.93 36.06 -13.88
CA VAL A 645 -30.86 35.54 -13.02
C VAL A 645 -31.23 35.80 -11.57
N ASN A 646 -31.28 34.75 -10.75
CA ASN A 646 -31.48 34.83 -9.31
C ASN A 646 -30.24 34.24 -8.62
N VAL A 647 -29.79 34.87 -7.52
CA VAL A 647 -28.59 34.47 -6.78
C VAL A 647 -29.02 33.94 -5.42
N PHE A 648 -28.51 32.77 -5.05
CA PHE A 648 -28.83 32.04 -3.82
C PHE A 648 -27.56 31.79 -3.01
N ARG A 649 -27.70 31.50 -1.72
CA ARG A 649 -26.55 31.22 -0.84
C ARG A 649 -26.17 29.75 -0.82
N THR A 650 -27.12 28.86 -1.08
CA THR A 650 -26.92 27.41 -1.09
C THR A 650 -27.51 26.78 -2.34
N ILE A 651 -27.04 25.58 -2.68
CA ILE A 651 -27.56 24.79 -3.80
C ILE A 651 -29.01 24.41 -3.54
N ALA A 652 -29.34 24.04 -2.30
CA ALA A 652 -30.72 23.74 -1.88
C ALA A 652 -31.69 24.90 -2.13
N GLU A 653 -31.31 26.15 -1.79
CA GLU A 653 -32.12 27.33 -2.08
C GLU A 653 -32.34 27.53 -3.59
N GLY A 654 -31.31 27.28 -4.39
CA GLY A 654 -31.39 27.32 -5.85
C GLY A 654 -32.37 26.29 -6.41
N LEU A 655 -32.30 25.05 -5.92
CA LEU A 655 -33.21 23.98 -6.29
C LEU A 655 -34.65 24.24 -5.86
N ASP A 656 -34.86 24.76 -4.65
CA ASP A 656 -36.18 25.15 -4.16
C ASP A 656 -36.87 26.15 -5.10
N PHE A 657 -36.11 27.09 -5.64
CA PHE A 657 -36.62 28.10 -6.57
C PHE A 657 -36.77 27.56 -8.01
N ALA A 658 -35.85 26.71 -8.44
CA ALA A 658 -35.76 26.22 -9.82
C ALA A 658 -37.07 25.61 -10.32
N GLN A 659 -37.33 25.72 -11.61
CA GLN A 659 -38.40 25.03 -12.31
C GLN A 659 -37.79 23.97 -13.22
N PRO A 660 -38.57 22.97 -13.66
CA PRO A 660 -38.07 22.01 -14.63
C PRO A 660 -37.50 22.68 -15.89
N GLY A 661 -36.31 22.24 -16.30
CA GLY A 661 -35.54 22.81 -17.41
C GLY A 661 -34.54 23.92 -17.00
N ASP A 662 -34.48 24.28 -15.72
CA ASP A 662 -33.57 25.32 -15.25
C ASP A 662 -32.14 24.80 -15.06
N LEU A 663 -31.17 25.68 -15.36
CA LEU A 663 -29.75 25.49 -15.09
C LEU A 663 -29.39 26.22 -13.79
N ILE A 664 -28.75 25.50 -12.86
CA ILE A 664 -28.18 26.05 -11.64
C ILE A 664 -26.65 26.03 -11.80
N LEU A 665 -26.07 27.23 -11.82
CA LEU A 665 -24.62 27.44 -11.83
C LEU A 665 -24.12 27.55 -10.40
N ILE A 666 -23.08 26.78 -10.08
CA ILE A 666 -22.48 26.74 -8.75
C ILE A 666 -21.09 27.37 -8.86
N GLU A 667 -20.90 28.52 -8.21
CA GLU A 667 -19.61 29.21 -8.15
C GLU A 667 -18.61 28.42 -7.29
N SER A 668 -17.32 28.66 -7.49
CA SER A 668 -16.29 28.04 -6.65
C SER A 668 -16.47 28.40 -5.18
N GLY A 669 -16.33 27.40 -4.31
CA GLY A 669 -16.54 27.49 -2.88
C GLY A 669 -16.79 26.11 -2.28
N THR A 670 -16.75 26.04 -0.95
CA THR A 670 -17.17 24.86 -0.19
C THR A 670 -18.58 25.06 0.33
N TYR A 671 -19.47 24.15 -0.04
CA TYR A 671 -20.90 24.16 0.28
C TYR A 671 -21.17 23.02 1.23
N ASN A 672 -21.34 23.34 2.51
CA ASN A 672 -21.64 22.36 3.54
C ASN A 672 -23.15 22.09 3.57
N GLU A 673 -23.62 21.19 2.72
CA GLU A 673 -25.04 20.91 2.57
C GLU A 673 -25.34 19.50 2.04
N THR A 674 -26.49 18.98 2.43
CA THR A 674 -27.15 17.83 1.79
C THR A 674 -28.35 18.31 1.00
N VAL A 675 -28.53 17.78 -0.20
CA VAL A 675 -29.47 18.30 -1.19
C VAL A 675 -30.39 17.18 -1.68
N ASP A 676 -31.68 17.30 -1.42
CA ASP A 676 -32.68 16.25 -1.65
C ASP A 676 -33.92 16.68 -2.46
N ASN A 677 -34.09 17.99 -2.73
CA ASN A 677 -35.29 18.53 -3.37
C ASN A 677 -35.12 18.78 -4.88
N PHE A 678 -34.62 17.77 -5.60
CA PHE A 678 -34.49 17.84 -7.06
C PHE A 678 -35.86 17.89 -7.76
N LYS A 679 -35.89 18.57 -8.91
CA LYS A 679 -37.02 18.60 -9.85
C LYS A 679 -36.56 18.01 -11.17
N ASP A 680 -37.52 17.64 -12.02
CA ASP A 680 -37.21 17.12 -13.35
C ASP A 680 -36.43 18.14 -14.19
N ASP A 681 -35.63 17.67 -15.14
CA ASP A 681 -34.92 18.47 -16.15
C ASP A 681 -34.00 19.55 -15.56
N ILE A 682 -33.43 19.33 -14.36
CA ILE A 682 -32.50 20.27 -13.74
C ILE A 682 -31.05 19.96 -14.15
N ILE A 683 -30.30 21.00 -14.50
CA ILE A 683 -28.86 20.88 -14.70
C ILE A 683 -28.13 21.58 -13.55
N LEU A 684 -27.35 20.84 -12.77
CA LEU A 684 -26.35 21.37 -11.84
C LEU A 684 -24.98 21.40 -12.51
N LEU A 685 -24.36 22.58 -12.56
CA LEU A 685 -23.04 22.78 -13.16
C LEU A 685 -22.13 23.55 -12.21
N GLY A 686 -21.05 22.92 -11.76
CA GLY A 686 -19.95 23.61 -11.09
C GLY A 686 -19.06 24.34 -12.10
N LEU A 687 -18.71 25.58 -11.81
CA LEU A 687 -17.88 26.40 -12.70
C LEU A 687 -16.40 26.00 -12.66
N ASN A 688 -15.96 25.37 -11.57
CA ASN A 688 -14.61 24.82 -11.43
C ASN A 688 -14.63 23.59 -10.52
N PRO A 689 -14.56 22.36 -11.05
CA PRO A 689 -14.72 21.14 -10.25
C PRO A 689 -13.70 21.02 -9.11
N ALA A 690 -12.46 21.49 -9.30
CA ALA A 690 -11.41 21.43 -8.29
C ALA A 690 -11.72 22.30 -7.06
N ASN A 691 -12.52 23.35 -7.23
CA ASN A 691 -12.81 24.34 -6.19
C ASN A 691 -14.32 24.49 -5.88
N THR A 692 -15.18 23.71 -6.53
CA THR A 692 -16.64 23.71 -6.29
C THR A 692 -16.97 22.46 -5.51
N ILE A 693 -16.78 22.54 -4.20
CA ILE A 693 -16.83 21.40 -3.27
C ILE A 693 -18.20 21.39 -2.60
N VAL A 694 -18.92 20.28 -2.73
CA VAL A 694 -20.15 20.02 -1.97
C VAL A 694 -19.79 19.00 -0.89
N ASP A 695 -19.76 19.49 0.33
CA ASP A 695 -19.30 18.81 1.53
C ASP A 695 -20.55 18.34 2.30
N GLY A 696 -20.83 17.04 2.21
CA GLY A 696 -22.06 16.44 2.70
C GLY A 696 -22.15 16.33 4.22
N ASP A 697 -23.36 16.08 4.72
CA ASP A 697 -23.56 15.67 6.10
C ASP A 697 -23.35 14.14 6.21
N PRO A 698 -22.56 13.65 7.17
CA PRO A 698 -22.38 12.22 7.42
C PRO A 698 -23.67 11.46 7.78
N SER A 699 -24.80 12.12 8.00
CA SER A 699 -26.07 11.46 8.31
C SER A 699 -26.93 11.14 7.08
N GLY A 700 -26.53 11.57 5.87
CA GLY A 700 -27.32 11.39 4.65
C GLY A 700 -26.49 11.33 3.37
N SER A 701 -27.17 11.26 2.21
CA SER A 701 -26.49 11.39 0.93
C SER A 701 -26.28 12.87 0.59
N THR A 702 -25.13 13.24 0.02
CA THR A 702 -24.86 14.63 -0.37
C THR A 702 -25.85 15.10 -1.43
N PHE A 703 -26.09 14.27 -2.45
CA PHE A 703 -27.18 14.43 -3.40
C PHE A 703 -28.15 13.25 -3.33
N PHE A 704 -29.43 13.53 -3.08
CA PHE A 704 -30.49 12.52 -3.08
C PHE A 704 -31.55 12.84 -4.14
N LEU A 705 -31.54 12.07 -5.21
CA LEU A 705 -32.48 12.16 -6.32
C LEU A 705 -33.55 11.10 -6.12
N ASN A 706 -34.80 11.53 -5.92
CA ASN A 706 -35.89 10.65 -5.53
C ASN A 706 -37.09 10.82 -6.48
N GLY A 707 -37.24 9.90 -7.43
CA GLY A 707 -38.36 9.88 -8.37
C GLY A 707 -38.31 11.00 -9.43
N VAL A 708 -37.12 11.46 -9.82
CA VAL A 708 -36.94 12.57 -10.78
C VAL A 708 -36.40 12.09 -12.13
N GLY A 709 -36.66 12.87 -13.18
CA GLY A 709 -36.22 12.61 -14.56
C GLY A 709 -35.32 13.72 -15.12
N GLY A 710 -34.35 13.41 -15.97
CA GLY A 710 -33.66 14.42 -16.80
C GLY A 710 -32.65 15.30 -16.05
N VAL A 711 -32.17 14.85 -14.89
CA VAL A 711 -31.24 15.64 -14.07
C VAL A 711 -29.80 15.41 -14.52
N THR A 712 -29.04 16.49 -14.71
CA THR A 712 -27.59 16.43 -14.96
C THR A 712 -26.82 17.01 -13.78
N ILE A 713 -25.86 16.27 -13.24
CA ILE A 713 -24.92 16.73 -12.21
C ILE A 713 -23.51 16.67 -12.79
N ARG A 714 -22.87 17.83 -12.94
CA ARG A 714 -21.55 17.88 -13.57
C ARG A 714 -20.59 18.92 -13.04
N LYS A 715 -19.29 18.59 -13.12
CA LYS A 715 -18.15 19.44 -12.74
C LYS A 715 -18.16 19.89 -11.27
N LEU A 716 -18.42 18.97 -10.35
CA LEU A 716 -18.39 19.20 -8.90
C LEU A 716 -17.38 18.28 -8.20
N THR A 717 -16.86 18.70 -7.05
CA THR A 717 -16.25 17.79 -6.06
C THR A 717 -17.30 17.45 -5.00
N ILE A 718 -17.55 16.17 -4.75
CA ILE A 718 -18.59 15.67 -3.85
C ILE A 718 -17.95 14.73 -2.84
N ARG A 719 -18.01 15.11 -1.55
CA ARG A 719 -17.35 14.37 -0.48
C ARG A 719 -18.13 14.38 0.83
N ASP A 720 -17.64 13.60 1.80
CA ASP A 720 -18.18 13.49 3.16
C ASP A 720 -19.68 13.07 3.21
N GLY A 721 -20.21 12.57 2.09
CA GLY A 721 -21.52 11.97 2.03
C GLY A 721 -21.51 10.63 2.75
N GLY A 722 -22.39 10.48 3.73
CA GLY A 722 -22.63 9.21 4.39
C GLY A 722 -21.97 9.01 5.77
N ARG A 723 -22.63 8.12 6.51
CA ARG A 723 -22.45 7.47 7.82
C ARG A 723 -22.02 8.25 9.11
N LEU A 724 -22.96 8.25 10.08
CA LEU A 724 -22.72 8.16 11.54
C LEU A 724 -23.31 6.88 12.19
N ASP A 725 -24.23 6.14 11.54
CA ASP A 725 -24.87 4.93 12.10
C ASP A 725 -24.32 3.63 11.48
N PRO A 726 -23.79 2.69 12.29
CA PRO A 726 -23.39 1.36 11.87
C PRO A 726 -24.42 0.54 11.08
N ASN A 727 -25.71 0.86 11.24
CA ASN A 727 -26.83 0.12 10.68
C ASN A 727 -27.48 0.78 9.47
N GLN A 728 -27.10 2.01 9.10
CA GLN A 728 -27.53 2.63 7.84
C GLN A 728 -26.49 2.36 6.76
N ILE A 729 -26.80 1.38 5.90
CA ILE A 729 -25.97 0.95 4.75
C ILE A 729 -26.39 1.63 3.45
N ASP A 730 -27.15 2.72 3.55
CA ASP A 730 -28.02 3.20 2.48
C ASP A 730 -27.68 4.60 1.93
N VAL A 731 -26.51 5.14 2.24
CA VAL A 731 -26.11 6.54 1.93
C VAL A 731 -24.93 6.60 0.98
N ALA A 732 -24.87 7.65 0.16
CA ALA A 732 -23.84 7.83 -0.86
C ALA A 732 -23.49 9.30 -1.11
N GLY A 733 -22.39 9.59 -1.82
CA GLY A 733 -22.15 10.93 -2.36
C GLY A 733 -23.31 11.37 -3.27
N ILE A 734 -23.68 10.51 -4.24
CA ILE A 734 -24.85 10.69 -5.09
C ILE A 734 -25.75 9.46 -4.98
N SER A 735 -27.01 9.63 -4.62
CA SER A 735 -27.99 8.55 -4.56
C SER A 735 -29.18 8.84 -5.48
N CYS A 736 -29.43 7.93 -6.42
CA CYS A 736 -30.54 7.93 -7.35
C CYS A 736 -31.52 6.80 -6.98
N PHE A 737 -32.69 7.17 -6.48
CA PHE A 737 -33.76 6.25 -6.13
C PHE A 737 -34.94 6.47 -7.07
N GLN A 738 -35.32 5.42 -7.80
CA GLN A 738 -36.44 5.43 -8.76
C GLN A 738 -36.40 6.61 -9.75
N SER A 739 -35.19 7.05 -10.11
CA SER A 739 -34.96 8.22 -10.95
C SER A 739 -34.49 7.79 -12.33
N ASN A 740 -34.81 8.54 -13.37
CA ASN A 740 -34.51 8.13 -14.75
C ASN A 740 -33.84 9.26 -15.53
N ASP A 741 -33.17 8.93 -16.63
CA ASP A 741 -32.55 9.93 -17.52
C ASP A 741 -31.58 10.86 -16.74
N ILE A 742 -30.73 10.27 -15.90
CA ILE A 742 -29.79 11.02 -15.04
C ILE A 742 -28.40 10.98 -15.65
N THR A 743 -27.74 12.12 -15.73
CA THR A 743 -26.35 12.24 -16.22
C THR A 743 -25.43 12.73 -15.11
N ILE A 744 -24.43 11.94 -14.76
CA ILE A 744 -23.37 12.26 -13.79
C ILE A 744 -22.06 12.38 -14.57
N LEU A 745 -21.60 13.61 -14.80
CA LEU A 745 -20.55 13.90 -15.78
C LEU A 745 -19.40 14.74 -15.20
N GLY A 746 -18.15 14.30 -15.32
CA GLY A 746 -17.01 15.18 -15.02
C GLY A 746 -16.86 15.58 -13.55
N ASN A 747 -17.32 14.75 -12.61
CA ASN A 747 -17.26 15.03 -11.18
C ASN A 747 -16.09 14.31 -10.49
N LYS A 748 -15.62 14.87 -9.38
CA LYS A 748 -14.75 14.19 -8.42
C LYS A 748 -15.58 13.72 -7.23
N ILE A 749 -15.77 12.41 -7.07
CA ILE A 749 -16.61 11.81 -6.03
C ILE A 749 -15.71 11.02 -5.10
N THR A 750 -15.43 11.58 -3.93
CA THR A 750 -14.31 11.11 -3.09
C THR A 750 -14.58 11.24 -1.61
N GLU A 751 -13.92 10.42 -0.79
CA GLU A 751 -13.97 10.51 0.68
C GLU A 751 -15.40 10.46 1.24
N ASN A 752 -16.32 9.80 0.53
CA ASN A 752 -17.66 9.54 1.04
C ASN A 752 -17.62 8.35 2.00
N ARG A 753 -18.26 8.45 3.16
CA ARG A 753 -18.27 7.35 4.15
C ARG A 753 -19.28 6.24 3.84
N GLY A 754 -19.91 6.32 2.67
CA GLY A 754 -20.79 5.32 2.08
C GLY A 754 -20.34 5.00 0.65
N ASP A 755 -21.29 4.68 -0.22
CA ASP A 755 -20.98 4.50 -1.65
C ASP A 755 -20.65 5.86 -2.30
N GLY A 756 -19.82 5.88 -3.36
CA GLY A 756 -19.64 7.10 -4.16
C GLY A 756 -20.94 7.47 -4.88
N ILE A 757 -21.44 6.53 -5.69
CA ILE A 757 -22.71 6.62 -6.41
C ILE A 757 -23.59 5.41 -6.06
N ARG A 758 -24.86 5.65 -5.77
CA ARG A 758 -25.84 4.61 -5.50
C ARG A 758 -27.06 4.70 -6.42
N LEU A 759 -27.38 3.62 -7.14
CA LEU A 759 -28.52 3.52 -8.05
C LEU A 759 -29.51 2.46 -7.56
N VAL A 760 -30.78 2.82 -7.44
CA VAL A 760 -31.83 1.89 -7.00
C VAL A 760 -33.05 2.04 -7.91
N SER A 761 -33.42 0.96 -8.60
CA SER A 761 -34.59 0.90 -9.50
C SER A 761 -34.67 2.08 -10.47
N SER A 762 -33.54 2.46 -11.05
CA SER A 762 -33.35 3.65 -11.88
C SER A 762 -33.00 3.27 -13.32
N GLU A 763 -33.47 4.01 -14.33
CA GLU A 763 -33.26 3.67 -15.75
C GLU A 763 -32.59 4.80 -16.53
N ASN A 764 -31.84 4.44 -17.57
CA ASN A 764 -31.13 5.38 -18.45
C ASN A 764 -30.21 6.35 -17.69
N ILE A 765 -29.35 5.81 -16.82
CA ILE A 765 -28.36 6.58 -16.08
C ILE A 765 -27.02 6.56 -16.82
N MET A 766 -26.40 7.72 -17.00
CA MET A 766 -25.09 7.86 -17.62
C MET A 766 -24.09 8.39 -16.59
N ILE A 767 -23.00 7.66 -16.37
CA ILE A 767 -21.89 8.00 -15.47
C ILE A 767 -20.64 8.11 -16.33
N GLU A 768 -20.20 9.32 -16.62
CA GLU A 768 -19.14 9.57 -17.61
C GLU A 768 -18.10 10.58 -17.12
N ASP A 769 -16.82 10.37 -17.46
CA ASP A 769 -15.71 11.28 -17.15
C ASP A 769 -15.52 11.61 -15.65
N ASN A 770 -15.91 10.74 -14.73
CA ASN A 770 -15.79 11.00 -13.28
C ASN A 770 -14.52 10.37 -12.67
N ASP A 771 -13.95 11.05 -11.69
CA ASP A 771 -12.95 10.51 -10.76
C ASP A 771 -13.67 10.01 -9.49
N ILE A 772 -13.86 8.70 -9.35
CA ILE A 772 -14.57 8.06 -8.23
C ILE A 772 -13.55 7.34 -7.34
N THR A 773 -13.11 8.01 -6.27
CA THR A 773 -11.88 7.61 -5.57
C THR A 773 -12.02 7.63 -4.05
N SER A 774 -11.44 6.65 -3.36
CA SER A 774 -11.33 6.66 -1.89
C SER A 774 -12.68 6.80 -1.17
N ASN A 775 -13.72 6.14 -1.66
CA ASN A 775 -14.99 6.03 -0.93
C ASN A 775 -14.95 4.79 -0.03
N ASP A 776 -15.47 4.90 1.19
CA ASP A 776 -15.36 3.85 2.22
C ASP A 776 -16.07 2.54 1.81
N PHE A 777 -17.05 2.61 0.90
CA PHE A 777 -17.79 1.44 0.38
C PHE A 777 -17.53 1.28 -1.12
N ASN A 778 -18.57 1.12 -1.95
CA ASN A 778 -18.40 0.95 -3.38
C ASN A 778 -18.11 2.30 -4.03
N GLY A 779 -17.34 2.32 -5.11
CA GLY A 779 -17.35 3.47 -6.01
C GLY A 779 -18.75 3.68 -6.60
N ILE A 780 -19.34 2.62 -7.13
CA ILE A 780 -20.71 2.58 -7.67
C ILE A 780 -21.43 1.34 -7.16
N ARG A 781 -22.59 1.52 -6.53
CA ARG A 781 -23.49 0.43 -6.17
C ARG A 781 -24.82 0.56 -6.88
N SER A 782 -25.28 -0.52 -7.51
CA SER A 782 -26.54 -0.53 -8.25
C SER A 782 -27.45 -1.68 -7.85
N SER A 783 -28.75 -1.43 -7.83
CA SER A 783 -29.78 -2.42 -7.56
C SER A 783 -30.92 -2.29 -8.57
N SER A 784 -31.08 -3.30 -9.44
CA SER A 784 -32.12 -3.36 -10.48
C SER A 784 -32.22 -2.08 -11.33
N SER A 785 -31.09 -1.58 -11.83
CA SER A 785 -31.00 -0.31 -12.55
C SER A 785 -30.34 -0.48 -13.92
N SER A 786 -30.79 0.27 -14.93
CA SER A 786 -30.15 0.29 -16.26
C SER A 786 -29.27 1.54 -16.40
N TYR A 787 -27.97 1.34 -16.65
CA TYR A 787 -27.00 2.42 -16.65
C TYR A 787 -25.76 2.11 -17.48
N GLU A 788 -25.01 3.17 -17.77
CA GLU A 788 -23.77 3.13 -18.51
C GLU A 788 -22.66 3.88 -17.76
N VAL A 789 -21.48 3.27 -17.70
CA VAL A 789 -20.28 3.80 -17.05
C VAL A 789 -19.18 3.92 -18.10
N ARG A 790 -18.79 5.15 -18.46
CA ARG A 790 -17.83 5.47 -19.53
C ARG A 790 -16.68 6.37 -19.09
N ASN A 791 -15.44 6.05 -19.45
CA ASN A 791 -14.30 6.96 -19.26
C ASN A 791 -14.12 7.48 -17.81
N ASN A 792 -14.45 6.65 -16.81
CA ASN A 792 -14.28 7.01 -15.40
C ASN A 792 -13.00 6.37 -14.83
N ARG A 793 -12.49 6.98 -13.76
CA ARG A 793 -11.39 6.44 -12.95
C ARG A 793 -11.93 6.00 -11.61
N LEU A 794 -11.87 4.69 -11.32
CA LEU A 794 -12.35 4.07 -10.09
C LEU A 794 -11.18 3.52 -9.27
N ILE A 795 -10.74 4.29 -8.27
CA ILE A 795 -9.47 4.05 -7.58
C ILE A 795 -9.66 3.94 -6.07
N GLU A 796 -9.07 2.91 -5.45
CA GLU A 796 -9.01 2.75 -3.99
C GLU A 796 -10.37 2.86 -3.28
N ASN A 797 -11.44 2.35 -3.89
CA ASN A 797 -12.73 2.26 -3.23
C ASN A 797 -12.79 0.98 -2.36
N SER A 798 -13.50 1.07 -1.24
CA SER A 798 -13.69 0.06 -0.16
C SER A 798 -12.73 0.20 1.02
N ASP A 799 -13.26 0.20 2.25
CA ASP A 799 -12.49 0.21 3.50
C ASP A 799 -11.87 -1.18 3.79
N PRO A 800 -10.53 -1.29 3.94
CA PRO A 800 -9.86 -2.53 4.33
C PRO A 800 -10.37 -3.14 5.64
N ALA A 801 -10.90 -2.32 6.57
CA ALA A 801 -11.40 -2.76 7.86
C ALA A 801 -12.80 -3.40 7.78
N ASN A 802 -13.50 -3.28 6.65
CA ASN A 802 -14.87 -3.76 6.48
C ASN A 802 -14.98 -4.78 5.33
N SER A 803 -14.41 -5.97 5.54
CA SER A 803 -14.30 -7.07 4.57
C SER A 803 -15.62 -7.68 4.06
N SER A 804 -16.77 -7.10 4.41
CA SER A 804 -18.10 -7.56 3.99
C SER A 804 -18.64 -6.83 2.77
N GLN A 805 -17.91 -5.85 2.24
CA GLN A 805 -18.39 -4.89 1.25
C GLN A 805 -17.48 -4.84 0.01
N ILE A 806 -18.06 -4.37 -1.09
CA ILE A 806 -17.66 -4.72 -2.45
C ILE A 806 -16.95 -3.52 -3.09
N GLY A 807 -15.91 -3.75 -3.90
CA GLY A 807 -14.89 -2.75 -4.27
C GLY A 807 -15.35 -1.63 -5.20
N ALA A 808 -15.06 -1.69 -6.51
CA ALA A 808 -15.30 -0.53 -7.39
C ALA A 808 -16.77 -0.43 -7.85
N ILE A 809 -17.31 -1.48 -8.47
CA ILE A 809 -18.70 -1.53 -8.95
C ILE A 809 -19.41 -2.79 -8.44
N SER A 810 -20.55 -2.62 -7.76
CA SER A 810 -21.45 -3.71 -7.37
C SER A 810 -22.78 -3.65 -8.13
N ILE A 811 -23.16 -4.76 -8.76
CA ILE A 811 -24.38 -4.91 -9.57
C ILE A 811 -25.31 -5.94 -8.94
N GLU A 812 -26.42 -5.49 -8.37
CA GLU A 812 -27.34 -6.32 -7.59
C GLU A 812 -28.77 -6.31 -8.18
N SER A 813 -29.56 -7.33 -7.82
CA SER A 813 -31.00 -7.37 -8.07
C SER A 813 -31.81 -7.26 -6.77
N VAL A 814 -32.90 -6.49 -6.79
CA VAL A 814 -33.85 -6.44 -5.66
C VAL A 814 -34.76 -7.68 -5.72
N GLY A 815 -34.84 -8.42 -4.61
CA GLY A 815 -35.54 -9.71 -4.55
C GLY A 815 -37.01 -9.64 -5.00
N GLY A 816 -37.36 -10.38 -6.07
CA GLY A 816 -38.74 -10.64 -6.48
C GLY A 816 -39.23 -9.97 -7.77
N SER A 817 -38.44 -9.14 -8.46
CA SER A 817 -38.81 -8.59 -9.78
C SER A 817 -37.99 -9.21 -10.92
N ALA A 818 -38.69 -9.81 -11.89
CA ALA A 818 -38.13 -10.31 -13.14
C ALA A 818 -37.93 -9.18 -14.18
N SER A 819 -37.44 -8.02 -13.74
CA SER A 819 -37.14 -6.89 -14.62
C SER A 819 -35.69 -7.03 -15.09
N SER A 820 -35.50 -7.51 -16.32
CA SER A 820 -34.20 -7.47 -16.99
C SER A 820 -33.75 -6.02 -17.16
N PHE A 821 -32.56 -5.68 -16.68
CA PHE A 821 -31.92 -4.39 -16.91
C PHE A 821 -30.64 -4.58 -17.73
N THR A 822 -30.06 -3.49 -18.21
CA THR A 822 -28.81 -3.53 -18.98
C THR A 822 -27.78 -2.63 -18.34
N VAL A 823 -26.57 -3.15 -18.17
CA VAL A 823 -25.42 -2.39 -17.67
C VAL A 823 -24.30 -2.46 -18.70
N VAL A 824 -23.75 -1.29 -19.06
CA VAL A 824 -22.58 -1.18 -19.93
C VAL A 824 -21.48 -0.48 -19.16
N ILE A 825 -20.30 -1.10 -19.10
CA ILE A 825 -19.11 -0.58 -18.44
C ILE A 825 -17.99 -0.57 -19.47
N GLN A 826 -17.61 0.61 -19.95
CA GLN A 826 -16.58 0.70 -20.98
C GLN A 826 -15.63 1.88 -20.85
N ASP A 827 -14.42 1.73 -21.38
CA ASP A 827 -13.38 2.77 -21.39
C ASP A 827 -12.97 3.27 -19.99
N ASN A 828 -13.18 2.49 -18.93
CA ASN A 828 -12.85 2.91 -17.55
C ASN A 828 -11.48 2.41 -17.10
N GLU A 829 -10.89 3.12 -16.14
CA GLU A 829 -9.67 2.73 -15.42
C GLU A 829 -10.03 2.28 -13.99
N PHE A 830 -9.63 1.08 -13.61
CA PHE A 830 -9.82 0.52 -12.28
C PHE A 830 -8.47 0.27 -11.62
N THR A 831 -8.22 0.83 -10.43
CA THR A 831 -6.90 0.69 -9.76
C THR A 831 -7.04 0.45 -8.26
N SER A 832 -6.32 -0.54 -7.72
CA SER A 832 -6.18 -0.78 -6.27
C SER A 832 -7.49 -0.89 -5.47
N ASN A 833 -8.57 -1.37 -6.07
CA ASN A 833 -9.82 -1.63 -5.34
C ASN A 833 -9.68 -2.92 -4.51
N PHE A 834 -10.02 -2.87 -3.22
CA PHE A 834 -9.54 -3.83 -2.24
C PHE A 834 -10.15 -5.25 -2.34
N VAL A 835 -11.45 -5.36 -2.65
CA VAL A 835 -12.17 -6.66 -2.65
C VAL A 835 -12.42 -7.18 -4.07
N HIS A 836 -13.14 -6.43 -4.89
CA HIS A 836 -13.41 -6.74 -6.31
C HIS A 836 -13.43 -5.44 -7.12
N HIS A 837 -12.95 -5.44 -8.37
CA HIS A 837 -13.17 -4.29 -9.25
C HIS A 837 -14.62 -4.26 -9.71
N ILE A 838 -15.15 -5.36 -10.24
CA ILE A 838 -16.56 -5.48 -10.64
C ILE A 838 -17.17 -6.74 -10.04
N GLN A 839 -18.29 -6.59 -9.33
CA GLN A 839 -19.11 -7.70 -8.86
C GLN A 839 -20.47 -7.74 -9.56
N VAL A 840 -20.85 -8.93 -10.01
CA VAL A 840 -22.13 -9.22 -10.66
C VAL A 840 -22.95 -10.20 -9.82
N ALA A 841 -24.06 -9.71 -9.27
CA ALA A 841 -25.02 -10.46 -8.46
C ALA A 841 -26.45 -10.35 -9.03
N THR A 842 -26.59 -10.56 -10.33
CA THR A 842 -27.86 -10.41 -11.07
C THR A 842 -27.91 -11.36 -12.27
N ASN A 843 -29.11 -11.60 -12.81
CA ASN A 843 -29.39 -12.42 -14.01
C ASN A 843 -29.63 -11.59 -15.27
N SER A 844 -29.07 -10.39 -15.29
CA SER A 844 -29.29 -9.39 -16.35
C SER A 844 -28.15 -9.39 -17.37
N VAL A 845 -28.33 -8.62 -18.45
CA VAL A 845 -27.34 -8.49 -19.52
C VAL A 845 -26.31 -7.43 -19.13
N ILE A 846 -25.04 -7.80 -19.11
CA ILE A 846 -23.94 -6.93 -18.70
C ILE A 846 -22.84 -6.99 -19.75
N THR A 847 -22.38 -5.81 -20.18
CA THR A 847 -21.25 -5.67 -21.10
C THR A 847 -20.13 -4.91 -20.40
N ILE A 848 -18.94 -5.51 -20.35
CA ILE A 848 -17.71 -4.94 -19.79
C ILE A 848 -16.69 -4.90 -20.92
N ALA A 849 -16.43 -3.73 -21.50
CA ALA A 849 -15.57 -3.64 -22.67
C ALA A 849 -14.55 -2.50 -22.67
N SER A 850 -13.36 -2.71 -23.25
CA SER A 850 -12.36 -1.63 -23.42
C SER A 850 -11.89 -0.98 -22.12
N ASN A 851 -11.97 -1.67 -20.98
CA ASN A 851 -11.51 -1.14 -19.68
C ASN A 851 -10.06 -1.55 -19.38
N THR A 852 -9.39 -0.78 -18.53
CA THR A 852 -8.06 -1.09 -17.98
C THR A 852 -8.18 -1.40 -16.49
N PHE A 853 -7.63 -2.53 -16.04
CA PHE A 853 -7.64 -2.96 -14.64
C PHE A 853 -6.22 -3.11 -14.12
N ASN A 854 -5.89 -2.41 -13.04
CA ASN A 854 -4.54 -2.26 -12.50
C ASN A 854 -4.48 -2.67 -11.02
N SER A 855 -4.07 -3.91 -10.74
CA SER A 855 -3.90 -4.48 -9.38
C SER A 855 -5.12 -4.39 -8.43
N GLY A 856 -5.17 -5.22 -7.40
CA GLY A 856 -6.20 -5.17 -6.36
C GLY A 856 -6.77 -6.55 -6.03
N GLY A 857 -8.05 -6.59 -5.67
CA GLY A 857 -8.78 -7.83 -5.40
C GLY A 857 -9.07 -8.66 -6.67
N THR A 858 -10.25 -9.27 -6.78
CA THR A 858 -10.65 -9.93 -8.04
C THR A 858 -10.97 -8.88 -9.10
N GLY A 859 -10.58 -9.08 -10.36
CA GLY A 859 -10.98 -8.21 -11.48
C GLY A 859 -12.51 -8.20 -11.64
N ILE A 860 -13.04 -9.27 -12.21
CA ILE A 860 -14.48 -9.47 -12.42
C ILE A 860 -14.92 -10.69 -11.63
N PHE A 861 -15.93 -10.53 -10.77
CA PHE A 861 -16.46 -11.58 -9.91
C PHE A 861 -17.97 -11.74 -10.12
N THR A 862 -18.45 -12.98 -10.34
CA THR A 862 -19.90 -13.27 -10.30
C THR A 862 -20.28 -14.05 -9.04
N THR A 863 -21.39 -13.66 -8.39
CA THR A 863 -21.90 -14.39 -7.22
C THR A 863 -22.64 -15.66 -7.66
N SER A 864 -22.83 -16.57 -6.70
CA SER A 864 -23.65 -17.77 -6.91
C SER A 864 -25.07 -17.42 -7.35
N ASN A 865 -25.60 -18.20 -8.29
CA ASN A 865 -26.91 -18.01 -8.94
C ASN A 865 -27.12 -16.67 -9.66
N SER A 866 -26.06 -16.00 -10.11
CA SER A 866 -26.21 -14.79 -10.94
C SER A 866 -27.02 -15.11 -12.21
N GLY A 867 -26.61 -16.11 -13.01
CA GLY A 867 -27.29 -16.44 -14.27
C GLY A 867 -27.27 -15.28 -15.28
N ALA A 868 -26.26 -14.41 -15.17
CA ALA A 868 -26.07 -13.26 -16.06
C ALA A 868 -25.72 -13.70 -17.49
N ASP A 869 -26.04 -12.85 -18.45
CA ASP A 869 -25.47 -12.87 -19.79
C ASP A 869 -24.36 -11.81 -19.82
N LEU A 870 -23.11 -12.25 -19.71
CA LEU A 870 -21.96 -11.39 -19.45
C LEU A 870 -20.99 -11.42 -20.64
N THR A 871 -20.82 -10.26 -21.28
CA THR A 871 -19.81 -10.02 -22.31
C THR A 871 -18.62 -9.28 -21.70
N VAL A 872 -17.41 -9.82 -21.85
CA VAL A 872 -16.15 -9.24 -21.40
C VAL A 872 -15.21 -9.13 -22.61
N GLY A 873 -15.15 -7.95 -23.22
CA GLY A 873 -14.48 -7.72 -24.50
C GLY A 873 -13.38 -6.67 -24.46
N ASP A 874 -12.26 -6.82 -25.17
CA ASP A 874 -11.29 -5.73 -25.39
C ASP A 874 -10.66 -5.11 -24.12
N ASN A 875 -10.70 -5.78 -22.97
CA ASN A 875 -10.15 -5.23 -21.72
C ASN A 875 -8.65 -5.55 -21.56
N HIS A 876 -7.94 -4.70 -20.82
CA HIS A 876 -6.54 -4.91 -20.45
C HIS A 876 -6.41 -5.08 -18.93
N PHE A 877 -5.87 -6.21 -18.49
CA PHE A 877 -5.62 -6.52 -17.09
C PHE A 877 -4.11 -6.57 -16.84
N GLU A 878 -3.62 -5.70 -15.95
CA GLU A 878 -2.21 -5.63 -15.55
C GLU A 878 -2.03 -5.54 -14.02
N GLY A 879 -0.94 -6.12 -13.51
CA GLY A 879 -0.60 -6.11 -12.08
C GLY A 879 -1.13 -7.31 -11.28
N THR A 880 -1.27 -7.15 -9.96
CA THR A 880 -1.52 -8.28 -9.03
C THR A 880 -3.00 -8.43 -8.67
N PHE A 881 -3.57 -9.61 -8.90
CA PHE A 881 -4.95 -9.97 -8.57
C PHE A 881 -5.01 -11.32 -7.84
N ALA A 882 -6.09 -11.59 -7.10
CA ALA A 882 -6.36 -12.93 -6.57
C ALA A 882 -6.82 -13.90 -7.68
N SER A 883 -7.77 -13.46 -8.49
CA SER A 883 -8.16 -14.03 -9.79
C SER A 883 -8.59 -12.87 -10.68
N VAL A 884 -8.32 -12.93 -11.98
CA VAL A 884 -8.71 -11.82 -12.87
C VAL A 884 -10.18 -11.90 -13.22
N ILE A 885 -10.63 -12.99 -13.85
CA ILE A 885 -12.05 -13.28 -14.07
C ILE A 885 -12.43 -14.51 -13.27
N PHE A 886 -13.37 -14.37 -12.34
CA PHE A 886 -13.95 -15.48 -11.59
C PHE A 886 -15.46 -15.50 -11.80
N CYS A 887 -15.97 -16.55 -12.45
CA CYS A 887 -17.40 -16.71 -12.72
C CYS A 887 -17.89 -18.06 -12.22
N GLN A 888 -19.13 -18.09 -11.70
CA GLN A 888 -19.78 -19.31 -11.25
C GLN A 888 -21.27 -19.37 -11.63
N ASP A 889 -21.85 -20.58 -11.56
CA ASP A 889 -23.29 -20.90 -11.54
C ASP A 889 -24.14 -20.43 -12.74
N ASN A 890 -24.05 -21.15 -13.85
CA ASN A 890 -24.89 -21.02 -15.06
C ASN A 890 -24.84 -19.62 -15.73
N THR A 891 -23.77 -18.87 -15.51
CA THR A 891 -23.51 -17.64 -16.24
C THR A 891 -23.20 -17.98 -17.71
N THR A 892 -23.85 -17.28 -18.65
CA THR A 892 -23.49 -17.34 -20.07
C THR A 892 -22.43 -16.28 -20.34
N LEU A 893 -21.29 -16.67 -20.90
CA LEU A 893 -20.11 -15.83 -21.02
C LEU A 893 -19.66 -15.68 -22.48
N SER A 894 -19.30 -14.45 -22.87
CA SER A 894 -18.48 -14.19 -24.04
C SER A 894 -17.24 -13.42 -23.59
N ILE A 895 -16.08 -14.07 -23.57
CA ILE A 895 -14.80 -13.46 -23.16
C ILE A 895 -13.93 -13.31 -24.41
N GLU A 896 -13.80 -12.10 -24.94
CA GLU A 896 -13.17 -11.87 -26.25
C GLU A 896 -12.11 -10.76 -26.25
N ASN A 897 -11.03 -10.97 -27.01
CA ASN A 897 -9.99 -9.96 -27.29
C ASN A 897 -9.41 -9.24 -26.04
N ASN A 898 -9.37 -9.90 -24.88
CA ASN A 898 -8.78 -9.32 -23.67
C ASN A 898 -7.27 -9.62 -23.61
N ILE A 899 -6.53 -8.73 -22.95
CA ILE A 899 -5.09 -8.85 -22.69
C ILE A 899 -4.88 -9.05 -21.19
N PHE A 900 -4.15 -10.09 -20.82
CA PHE A 900 -3.80 -10.42 -19.43
C PHE A 900 -2.26 -10.45 -19.29
N ASP A 901 -1.68 -9.35 -18.83
CA ASP A 901 -0.23 -9.15 -18.67
C ASP A 901 0.12 -9.12 -17.16
N ASN A 902 0.49 -10.26 -16.59
CA ASN A 902 0.72 -10.40 -15.14
C ASN A 902 2.14 -9.99 -14.70
N MET A 903 2.27 -9.41 -13.51
CA MET A 903 3.55 -9.22 -12.80
C MET A 903 3.53 -9.85 -11.37
N ASN A 904 3.35 -11.18 -11.31
CA ASN A 904 3.93 -12.12 -10.31
C ASN A 904 3.28 -12.38 -8.91
N VAL A 905 3.74 -13.49 -8.27
CA VAL A 905 3.88 -13.96 -6.85
C VAL A 905 2.96 -14.98 -6.13
N SER A 906 1.81 -15.42 -6.63
CA SER A 906 0.98 -16.44 -5.93
C SER A 906 0.75 -17.70 -6.79
N ASN A 907 1.01 -18.89 -6.23
CA ASN A 907 0.86 -20.19 -6.90
C ASN A 907 -0.60 -20.55 -7.23
N ASP A 908 -1.58 -19.82 -6.70
CA ASP A 908 -3.01 -20.10 -6.87
C ASP A 908 -3.73 -19.14 -7.85
N ASN A 909 -3.01 -18.18 -8.45
CA ASN A 909 -3.63 -17.18 -9.32
C ASN A 909 -4.06 -17.77 -10.68
N LYS A 910 -5.26 -17.40 -11.14
CA LYS A 910 -5.76 -17.75 -12.49
C LYS A 910 -6.21 -16.51 -13.26
N ALA A 911 -5.94 -16.46 -14.56
CA ALA A 911 -6.45 -15.39 -15.41
C ALA A 911 -7.96 -15.54 -15.61
N ILE A 912 -8.42 -16.75 -15.94
CA ILE A 912 -9.85 -17.07 -16.07
C ILE A 912 -10.16 -18.30 -15.22
N ASP A 913 -11.08 -18.18 -14.27
CA ASP A 913 -11.55 -19.27 -13.39
C ASP A 913 -13.08 -19.39 -13.49
N LEU A 914 -13.54 -20.49 -14.10
CA LEU A 914 -14.96 -20.73 -14.40
C LEU A 914 -15.49 -21.99 -13.72
N ILE A 915 -16.62 -21.86 -13.03
CA ILE A 915 -17.28 -22.95 -12.31
C ILE A 915 -18.72 -23.09 -12.80
N ASN A 916 -19.06 -24.19 -13.47
CA ASN A 916 -20.40 -24.44 -14.00
C ASN A 916 -20.91 -23.30 -14.94
N CYS A 917 -20.07 -22.83 -15.85
CA CYS A 917 -20.41 -21.80 -16.83
C CYS A 917 -20.53 -22.35 -18.26
N THR A 918 -21.17 -21.58 -19.15
CA THR A 918 -21.28 -21.90 -20.58
C THR A 918 -20.97 -20.68 -21.44
N GLY A 919 -20.48 -20.87 -22.67
CA GLY A 919 -20.25 -19.76 -23.60
C GLY A 919 -18.95 -19.87 -24.36
N GLU A 920 -18.31 -18.74 -24.68
CA GLU A 920 -17.16 -18.68 -25.57
C GLU A 920 -15.99 -17.88 -24.96
N ILE A 921 -14.75 -18.33 -25.22
CA ILE A 921 -13.51 -17.64 -24.87
C ILE A 921 -12.64 -17.57 -26.11
N PHE A 922 -12.44 -16.40 -26.70
CA PHE A 922 -11.70 -16.29 -27.95
C PHE A 922 -10.88 -15.03 -28.16
N GLU A 923 -9.84 -15.14 -28.98
CA GLU A 923 -8.95 -14.02 -29.34
C GLU A 923 -8.24 -13.33 -28.15
N ASN A 924 -8.23 -13.96 -26.96
CA ASN A 924 -7.56 -13.41 -25.78
C ASN A 924 -6.06 -13.67 -25.82
N ARG A 925 -5.27 -12.80 -25.18
CA ARG A 925 -3.83 -12.96 -24.95
C ARG A 925 -3.56 -13.13 -23.46
N ILE A 926 -3.13 -14.32 -23.05
CA ILE A 926 -2.95 -14.69 -21.65
C ILE A 926 -1.50 -15.10 -21.41
N SER A 927 -0.80 -14.39 -20.51
CA SER A 927 0.59 -14.73 -20.22
C SER A 927 1.00 -14.62 -18.76
N GLU A 928 1.95 -15.47 -18.37
CA GLU A 928 2.63 -15.44 -17.05
C GLU A 928 1.70 -15.76 -15.86
N TYR A 929 0.80 -16.74 -16.01
CA TYR A 929 -0.05 -17.25 -14.92
C TYR A 929 0.30 -18.70 -14.52
N PRO A 930 0.14 -19.08 -13.25
CA PRO A 930 0.14 -20.48 -12.84
C PRO A 930 -0.90 -21.30 -13.60
N VAL A 931 -2.11 -20.76 -13.77
CA VAL A 931 -3.12 -21.33 -14.66
C VAL A 931 -3.73 -20.21 -15.52
N GLY A 932 -3.58 -20.30 -16.84
CA GLY A 932 -4.18 -19.35 -17.77
C GLY A 932 -5.71 -19.43 -17.72
N ILE A 933 -6.27 -20.58 -18.08
CA ILE A 933 -7.72 -20.83 -18.05
C ILE A 933 -8.00 -22.07 -17.19
N LEU A 934 -8.78 -21.92 -16.12
CA LEU A 934 -9.30 -23.02 -15.32
C LEU A 934 -10.79 -23.20 -15.57
N LEU A 935 -11.18 -24.42 -15.92
CA LEU A 935 -12.57 -24.83 -16.05
C LEU A 935 -12.89 -25.91 -15.02
N PHE A 936 -13.94 -25.69 -14.22
CA PHE A 936 -14.57 -26.68 -13.37
C PHE A 936 -16.00 -26.93 -13.85
N SER A 937 -16.27 -28.13 -14.38
CA SER A 937 -17.60 -28.53 -14.92
C SER A 937 -18.23 -27.47 -15.84
N SER A 938 -17.46 -26.85 -16.73
CA SER A 938 -17.91 -25.74 -17.59
C SER A 938 -17.85 -26.11 -19.07
N ALA A 939 -18.93 -25.87 -19.81
CA ALA A 939 -19.07 -26.16 -21.24
C ALA A 939 -18.75 -24.92 -22.08
N MET A 940 -17.46 -24.66 -22.29
CA MET A 940 -16.98 -23.48 -23.04
C MET A 940 -16.48 -23.85 -24.45
N ASN A 941 -16.68 -22.96 -25.42
CA ASN A 941 -15.97 -22.97 -26.70
C ASN A 941 -14.74 -22.06 -26.59
N ILE A 942 -13.54 -22.63 -26.65
CA ILE A 942 -12.27 -21.91 -26.49
C ILE A 942 -11.51 -21.91 -27.80
N PHE A 943 -11.36 -20.75 -28.46
CA PHE A 943 -10.70 -20.71 -29.76
C PHE A 943 -9.90 -19.44 -30.06
N ASN A 944 -8.89 -19.54 -30.93
CA ASN A 944 -8.06 -18.40 -31.36
C ASN A 944 -7.36 -17.61 -30.24
N ASN A 945 -7.21 -18.17 -29.03
CA ASN A 945 -6.50 -17.50 -27.94
C ASN A 945 -4.97 -17.72 -28.08
N THR A 946 -4.18 -16.79 -27.56
CA THR A 946 -2.72 -16.93 -27.40
C THR A 946 -2.40 -17.08 -25.92
N LEU A 947 -1.87 -18.24 -25.52
CA LEU A 947 -1.47 -18.52 -24.14
C LEU A 947 0.04 -18.73 -24.08
N SER A 948 0.77 -17.86 -23.38
CA SER A 948 2.24 -17.92 -23.33
C SER A 948 2.86 -17.82 -21.94
N ASN A 949 3.92 -18.58 -21.69
CA ASN A 949 4.68 -18.59 -20.43
C ASN A 949 3.83 -18.86 -19.16
N ASN A 950 2.76 -19.64 -19.28
CA ASN A 950 1.95 -20.08 -18.14
C ASN A 950 2.47 -21.43 -17.61
N ASP A 951 2.33 -21.75 -16.33
CA ASP A 951 2.67 -23.10 -15.84
C ASP A 951 1.72 -24.13 -16.47
N ILE A 952 0.42 -23.80 -16.50
CA ILE A 952 -0.61 -24.53 -17.24
C ILE A 952 -1.41 -23.53 -18.10
N GLY A 953 -1.44 -23.74 -19.42
CA GLY A 953 -2.24 -22.93 -20.35
C GLY A 953 -3.73 -23.07 -20.09
N ILE A 954 -4.28 -24.27 -20.28
CA ILE A 954 -5.69 -24.59 -20.00
C ILE A 954 -5.77 -25.80 -19.06
N LYS A 955 -6.46 -25.67 -17.93
CA LYS A 955 -6.73 -26.75 -16.98
C LYS A 955 -8.21 -27.07 -16.92
N ILE A 956 -8.55 -28.35 -17.07
CA ILE A 956 -9.94 -28.82 -17.08
C ILE A 956 -10.15 -29.83 -15.95
N THR A 957 -11.17 -29.58 -15.13
CA THR A 957 -11.54 -30.33 -13.91
C THR A 957 -13.07 -30.50 -13.84
N GLY A 958 -13.58 -31.50 -13.09
CA GLY A 958 -15.02 -31.77 -12.97
C GLY A 958 -15.47 -33.10 -13.60
N ASP A 959 -16.78 -33.38 -13.68
CA ASP A 959 -17.29 -34.71 -14.06
C ASP A 959 -18.26 -34.74 -15.27
N ASP A 960 -18.85 -33.61 -15.71
CA ASP A 960 -20.09 -33.66 -16.52
C ASP A 960 -20.08 -32.96 -17.90
N ASP A 961 -19.14 -32.05 -18.23
CA ASP A 961 -19.13 -31.31 -19.51
C ASP A 961 -17.72 -31.12 -20.11
N CYS A 962 -17.59 -31.32 -21.43
CA CYS A 962 -16.32 -31.16 -22.16
C CYS A 962 -16.31 -29.86 -22.98
N PRO A 963 -15.33 -28.95 -22.78
CA PRO A 963 -15.17 -27.77 -23.62
C PRO A 963 -14.72 -28.16 -25.04
N THR A 964 -15.01 -27.31 -26.03
CA THR A 964 -14.38 -27.38 -27.35
C THR A 964 -13.15 -26.48 -27.36
N ILE A 965 -12.02 -26.96 -27.89
CA ILE A 965 -10.75 -26.23 -27.91
C ILE A 965 -10.19 -26.28 -29.33
N GLU A 966 -10.14 -25.14 -30.02
CA GLU A 966 -9.75 -25.06 -31.44
C GLU A 966 -8.83 -23.87 -31.73
N ASN A 967 -7.79 -24.05 -32.55
CA ASN A 967 -6.93 -22.95 -33.04
C ASN A 967 -6.29 -22.05 -31.96
N ASN A 968 -6.05 -22.55 -30.75
CA ASN A 968 -5.32 -21.81 -29.72
C ASN A 968 -3.80 -21.92 -29.96
N THR A 969 -3.08 -20.83 -29.74
CA THR A 969 -1.62 -20.76 -29.88
C THR A 969 -0.97 -20.83 -28.50
N PHE A 970 -0.11 -21.82 -28.28
CA PHE A 970 0.62 -22.00 -27.03
C PHE A 970 2.12 -21.73 -27.22
N VAL A 971 2.73 -20.90 -26.38
CA VAL A 971 4.14 -20.51 -26.50
C VAL A 971 4.83 -20.50 -25.13
N GLY A 972 5.75 -21.43 -24.88
CA GLY A 972 6.57 -21.39 -23.65
C GLY A 972 5.84 -21.77 -22.36
N ASN A 973 4.66 -22.37 -22.43
CA ASN A 973 3.96 -22.87 -21.25
C ASN A 973 4.62 -24.15 -20.71
N GLY A 974 4.49 -24.42 -19.40
CA GLY A 974 4.92 -25.68 -18.79
C GLY A 974 4.08 -26.86 -19.28
N THR A 975 2.76 -26.70 -19.28
CA THR A 975 1.77 -27.64 -19.85
C THR A 975 0.74 -26.85 -20.67
N ASP A 976 0.56 -27.17 -21.94
CA ASP A 976 -0.41 -26.46 -22.79
C ASP A 976 -1.86 -26.72 -22.35
N ILE A 977 -2.23 -28.00 -22.19
CA ILE A 977 -3.55 -28.41 -21.74
C ILE A 977 -3.42 -29.56 -20.73
N ASP A 978 -3.97 -29.38 -19.52
CA ASP A 978 -4.07 -30.38 -18.46
C ASP A 978 -5.51 -30.91 -18.33
N TYR A 979 -5.70 -32.18 -18.66
CA TYR A 979 -6.94 -32.92 -18.46
C TYR A 979 -6.86 -33.72 -17.16
N SER A 980 -7.37 -33.15 -16.07
CA SER A 980 -7.43 -33.86 -14.79
C SER A 980 -8.65 -34.79 -14.65
N MET A 981 -9.36 -35.06 -15.75
CA MET A 981 -10.59 -35.87 -15.80
C MET A 981 -10.41 -37.23 -16.50
N THR A 982 -11.22 -38.21 -16.09
CA THR A 982 -11.34 -39.54 -16.75
C THR A 982 -12.33 -39.59 -17.92
N ALA A 983 -13.15 -38.55 -18.14
CA ALA A 983 -14.38 -38.64 -18.95
C ALA A 983 -14.37 -37.91 -20.31
N CYS A 984 -13.48 -36.95 -20.57
CA CYS A 984 -13.46 -36.28 -21.89
C CYS A 984 -12.66 -37.08 -22.92
N PRO A 985 -13.26 -37.46 -24.07
CA PRO A 985 -12.53 -38.11 -25.14
C PRO A 985 -11.52 -37.13 -25.73
N GLN A 986 -10.23 -37.50 -25.74
CA GLN A 986 -9.22 -36.76 -26.49
C GLN A 986 -9.56 -36.83 -27.99
N THR A 987 -10.25 -35.81 -28.51
CA THR A 987 -10.44 -35.64 -29.94
C THR A 987 -9.24 -34.91 -30.51
N GLY A 988 -8.55 -35.56 -31.44
CA GLY A 988 -7.18 -35.23 -31.82
C GLY A 988 -6.99 -34.14 -32.87
N ASN A 989 -5.71 -33.74 -32.91
CA ASN A 989 -4.97 -32.85 -33.81
C ASN A 989 -5.32 -31.36 -33.81
#